data_AF-W0PJT3-F1
#
_entry.id   AF-W0PJT3-F1
#
_cell.length_a   1.000
_cell.length_b   1.000
_cell.length_c   1.000
_cell.angle_alpha   90.00
_cell.angle_beta   90.00
_cell.angle_gamma   90.00
#
_symmetry.space_group_name_H-M   'P 1'
#
loop_
_entity.id
_entity.type
_entity.pdbx_description
1 polymer ?
#
loop_
_entity_poly.entity_id
_entity_poly.type
_entity_poly.pdbx_seq_one_letter_code
_entity_poly.pdbx_strand_id
1 'polypeptide(L)'
;MSVKALDKSDTSTKNTDSGDSWNSAVQEAKDLGIQWERPKSDKRSADDIIEDSELLKNLGNQSGVKDMLKDRVGDFEKDADAAYRADQVLHHVEMFDEDGKRIASKDVNNGRIDGFTSSKEARHGTEAGRLQDFGKDGFGSLKGKMVNTSSAADNKEAREKAEKLGIKWEREDGDDRSAKEIIDATPLLKNLGNQSGVKDMLKEQVGDFEKDADAAYRAALVLSHVERYDSKGDRIASKDLNNGKIDGFTSSGEARNNTEAGRLQNFGKNGFDSLKGKAADSDKVADNSEARKQAEKLGLKWEREEGDDRTAKEIIDDTPLLKNLGNQSGVKDMLKEQVGDYEKDADAAYRAAQVLTHVERYDSKGDRIAGKDLNNEKIDGFTNSGEARENTEAARLQDFGKKGFSSLKGEMRYAEDAAGNKDARKAAESKGIMWELPKDDNRSAKDIIKESTLLKELGNQSDLSEMLKEQVGDFEKDADAAFRANQILERVVMYDADGKSMTGGTSSNSRIDGVTSSGEAKNNTEAGRLQNVGKYGFESLPDAKKPEDMKLYKDFLKANPDADDASKKLAKYGATLREYFDIMKSKNEANKLLSKDQIQSYRDSSPQLSDEVKEALDFWLQPGAFDDIETTADRLTKDHDGLVSLKDLEVWLDKYAPTTPRESSDYVGDVAVANITAGVDTSDLDADIFKNPEKYTVEQRAGAIQDLTYLQALVAQGNGAGMWKGADADTLSKKLDSSKDPQEIIDEISDKIDKLKDEDVTKYLEDNTDKQLGTLFDNNPGLKDALENTYKDVINTGNVIDDLWETNTKKGKTNIPAVLTDFHQTAQSMQNVLGIEGEEATKAIQNAIGKSGHIDEFKDYFKDELVTGKRYKDLLADDGATFEEATSTFTMEVATFNATMPAEYTEAKEEEMQKNFNEIAQDNVFKDATFDDLKAAFGKDGTDKLDEEKLKSIIEQVSEQNPDFFMNGDGKLTTPDLIVAGVRGVWDTVRQGGKSLDKLNLFKDSAAFKAVAGTTDRGVMHGVSGLLMGGISIAKGIGGSGKLSEKDMVDIATGSIQAATTMIEGGAKGYLTYIKGVQAKVGDLDVKLNKAITDLLQGVGDEADVIKVSDAQNYNKRQMSIAKNYERASKGFAAVGNLAGIAAGAYSIFDGVQALRKGDKVTGGINITSGALGIMSGIASGIEGALGVFAISVPAAVSAAAGVLGAVGAVFAAVSFVVMAIINGIKHDQKLNKYGDLLENYMSQYGITGLPETEKAKAA
;
A
#
# COMPACT_ATOMS: atom_id res chain seq x y z
N MET A 1 -100.10 -16.88 53.72
CA MET A 1 -99.20 -16.08 52.87
C MET A 1 -99.95 -14.83 52.48
N SER A 2 -99.72 -13.71 53.16
CA SER A 2 -100.31 -12.41 52.82
C SER A 2 -99.18 -11.40 52.73
N VAL A 3 -98.84 -10.97 51.52
CA VAL A 3 -98.16 -9.69 51.29
C VAL A 3 -99.22 -8.63 51.59
N LYS A 4 -99.00 -7.80 52.61
CA LYS A 4 -99.96 -6.77 53.01
C LYS A 4 -99.86 -5.61 52.03
N ALA A 5 -100.91 -5.39 51.24
CA ALA A 5 -101.12 -4.11 50.58
C ALA A 5 -101.49 -3.06 51.64
N LEU A 6 -100.71 -1.98 51.72
CA LEU A 6 -101.12 -0.74 52.37
C LEU A 6 -102.02 -0.01 51.38
N ASP A 7 -103.33 -0.05 51.61
CA ASP A 7 -104.25 0.91 51.00
C ASP A 7 -105.10 1.57 52.09
N LYS A 8 -105.16 2.91 52.04
CA LYS A 8 -105.98 3.75 52.90
C LYS A 8 -107.28 4.03 52.15
N SER A 9 -108.34 3.28 52.44
CA SER A 9 -109.70 3.79 52.70
C SER A 9 -110.72 2.65 52.80
N ASP A 10 -111.88 2.99 53.33
CA ASP A 10 -112.79 2.20 54.16
C ASP A 10 -113.66 1.13 53.44
N THR A 11 -114.10 0.16 54.25
CA THR A 11 -115.27 -0.76 54.13
C THR A 11 -115.24 -2.08 53.31
N SER A 12 -115.28 -3.17 54.09
CA SER A 12 -115.74 -4.57 53.90
C SER A 12 -116.15 -5.12 52.52
N THR A 13 -115.50 -6.23 52.10
CA THR A 13 -116.10 -7.58 51.88
C THR A 13 -115.03 -8.64 51.55
N LYS A 14 -115.36 -9.92 51.74
CA LYS A 14 -114.46 -11.10 51.74
C LYS A 14 -113.85 -11.48 50.37
N ASN A 15 -112.52 -11.53 50.33
CA ASN A 15 -111.63 -12.63 49.90
C ASN A 15 -111.76 -13.26 48.48
N THR A 16 -110.88 -12.84 47.54
CA THR A 16 -110.28 -13.69 46.45
C THR A 16 -108.89 -13.23 45.91
N ASP A 17 -108.23 -12.18 46.41
CA ASP A 17 -107.11 -11.51 45.69
C ASP A 17 -105.64 -11.92 46.04
N SER A 18 -105.39 -13.00 46.78
CA SER A 18 -104.01 -13.34 47.18
C SER A 18 -103.14 -13.95 46.07
N GLY A 19 -103.73 -14.41 44.96
CA GLY A 19 -103.00 -15.03 43.84
C GLY A 19 -102.46 -14.02 42.81
N ASP A 20 -103.23 -12.98 42.49
CA ASP A 20 -102.89 -11.99 41.47
C ASP A 20 -101.78 -11.04 41.93
N SER A 21 -101.77 -10.67 43.22
CA SER A 21 -100.72 -9.83 43.82
C SER A 21 -99.35 -10.53 43.87
N TRP A 22 -99.31 -11.85 44.09
CA TRP A 22 -98.07 -12.60 44.10
C TRP A 22 -97.51 -12.80 42.68
N ASN A 23 -98.36 -13.10 41.70
CA ASN A 23 -97.95 -13.22 40.29
C ASN A 23 -97.46 -11.88 39.72
N SER A 24 -98.06 -10.75 40.11
CA SER A 24 -97.56 -9.41 39.75
C SER A 24 -96.17 -9.17 40.32
N ALA A 25 -95.95 -9.46 41.61
CA ALA A 25 -94.64 -9.34 42.25
C ALA A 25 -93.56 -10.22 41.60
N VAL A 26 -93.90 -11.46 41.19
CA VAL A 26 -92.99 -12.36 40.46
C VAL A 26 -92.59 -11.74 39.12
N GLN A 27 -93.55 -11.17 38.38
CA GLN A 27 -93.27 -10.58 37.07
C GLN A 27 -92.48 -9.27 37.19
N GLU A 28 -92.83 -8.39 38.12
CA GLU A 28 -92.10 -7.14 38.39
C GLU A 28 -90.67 -7.42 38.86
N ALA A 29 -90.48 -8.39 39.75
CA ALA A 29 -89.16 -8.88 40.14
C ALA A 29 -88.37 -9.38 38.92
N LYS A 30 -88.99 -10.20 38.07
CA LYS A 30 -88.38 -10.76 36.86
C LYS A 30 -87.98 -9.66 35.85
N ASP A 31 -88.78 -8.61 35.72
CA ASP A 31 -88.49 -7.48 34.84
C ASP A 31 -87.25 -6.70 35.33
N LEU A 32 -87.05 -6.62 36.65
CA LEU A 32 -85.87 -6.09 37.32
C LEU A 32 -84.71 -7.12 37.42
N GLY A 33 -84.89 -8.33 36.92
CA GLY A 33 -83.89 -9.41 36.99
C GLY A 33 -83.72 -10.03 38.38
N ILE A 34 -84.58 -9.70 39.33
CA ILE A 34 -84.62 -10.27 40.68
C ILE A 34 -85.17 -11.70 40.60
N GLN A 35 -84.40 -12.67 41.11
CA GLN A 35 -84.85 -14.05 41.21
C GLN A 35 -85.83 -14.18 42.38
N TRP A 36 -87.12 -14.07 42.08
CA TRP A 36 -88.15 -14.08 43.13
C TRP A 36 -88.41 -15.48 43.71
N GLU A 37 -88.14 -16.53 42.95
CA GLU A 37 -88.28 -17.91 43.44
C GLU A 37 -86.91 -18.50 43.75
N ARG A 38 -86.78 -19.09 44.95
CA ARG A 38 -85.56 -19.81 45.33
C ARG A 38 -85.38 -21.02 44.41
N PRO A 39 -84.21 -21.21 43.78
CA PRO A 39 -83.94 -22.36 42.94
C PRO A 39 -84.19 -23.68 43.65
N LYS A 40 -84.79 -24.67 42.97
CA LYS A 40 -85.09 -26.00 43.56
C LYS A 40 -83.85 -26.71 44.11
N SER A 41 -82.67 -26.38 43.60
CA SER A 41 -81.36 -26.88 44.04
C SER A 41 -80.87 -26.26 45.34
N ASP A 42 -81.35 -25.07 45.72
CA ASP A 42 -80.98 -24.43 46.98
C ASP A 42 -81.77 -25.05 48.13
N LYS A 43 -81.04 -25.66 49.07
CA LYS A 43 -81.58 -26.37 50.24
C LYS A 43 -81.32 -25.66 51.57
N ARG A 44 -80.71 -24.47 51.54
CA ARG A 44 -80.36 -23.69 52.73
C ARG A 44 -81.61 -23.28 53.52
N SER A 45 -81.53 -23.28 54.84
CA SER A 45 -82.58 -22.75 55.72
C SER A 45 -82.60 -21.21 55.70
N ALA A 46 -83.61 -20.59 56.33
CA ALA A 46 -83.65 -19.13 56.45
C ALA A 46 -82.43 -18.59 57.22
N ASP A 47 -82.04 -19.28 58.29
CA ASP A 47 -80.87 -18.92 59.10
C ASP A 47 -79.58 -19.07 58.28
N ASP A 48 -79.44 -20.14 57.49
CA ASP A 48 -78.26 -20.33 56.61
C ASP A 48 -78.18 -19.22 55.56
N ILE A 49 -79.30 -18.82 54.94
CA ILE A 49 -79.33 -17.75 53.93
C ILE A 49 -78.97 -16.40 54.56
N ILE A 50 -79.48 -16.11 55.76
CA ILE A 50 -79.14 -14.88 56.48
C ILE A 50 -77.67 -14.89 56.89
N GLU A 51 -77.13 -16.03 57.33
CA GLU A 51 -75.73 -16.12 57.74
C GLU A 51 -74.77 -15.99 56.55
N ASP A 52 -75.16 -16.51 55.39
CA ASP A 52 -74.43 -16.41 54.12
C ASP A 52 -74.53 -15.02 53.47
N SER A 53 -75.58 -14.25 53.76
CA SER A 53 -75.81 -12.90 53.21
C SER A 53 -75.37 -11.83 54.21
N GLU A 54 -74.22 -11.20 53.98
CA GLU A 54 -73.74 -10.13 54.86
C GLU A 54 -74.74 -8.96 54.94
N LEU A 55 -75.40 -8.63 53.83
CA LEU A 55 -76.44 -7.59 53.77
C LEU A 55 -77.60 -7.92 54.70
N LEU A 56 -78.15 -9.14 54.65
CA LEU A 56 -79.24 -9.54 55.54
C LEU A 56 -78.80 -9.66 57.00
N LYS A 57 -77.61 -10.24 57.22
CA LYS A 57 -77.02 -10.43 58.55
C LYS A 57 -76.84 -9.10 59.29
N ASN A 58 -76.36 -8.08 58.57
CA ASN A 58 -76.06 -6.77 59.11
C ASN A 58 -77.21 -5.77 58.96
N LEU A 59 -78.34 -6.17 58.36
CA LEU A 59 -79.48 -5.29 58.17
C LEU A 59 -80.11 -4.93 59.52
N GLY A 60 -79.87 -3.69 59.95
CA GLY A 60 -80.57 -3.10 61.09
C GLY A 60 -81.94 -2.53 60.71
N ASN A 61 -82.74 -2.15 61.72
CA ASN A 61 -84.08 -1.61 61.53
C ASN A 61 -84.16 -0.08 61.64
N GLN A 62 -83.08 0.63 61.27
CA GLN A 62 -83.05 2.09 61.19
C GLN A 62 -84.11 2.57 60.18
N SER A 63 -84.86 3.61 60.52
CA SER A 63 -85.99 4.10 59.69
C SER A 63 -87.05 3.04 59.34
N GLY A 64 -87.12 1.92 60.07
CA GLY A 64 -88.09 0.84 59.87
C GLY A 64 -87.84 -0.06 58.65
N VAL A 65 -86.69 0.05 57.98
CA VAL A 65 -86.47 -0.61 56.69
C VAL A 65 -86.50 -2.13 56.76
N LYS A 66 -86.11 -2.73 57.89
CA LYS A 66 -86.09 -4.18 58.07
C LYS A 66 -87.52 -4.73 58.13
N ASP A 67 -88.38 -4.06 58.89
CA ASP A 67 -89.80 -4.43 58.99
C ASP A 67 -90.52 -4.19 57.65
N MET A 68 -90.22 -3.07 56.97
CA MET A 68 -90.77 -2.80 55.64
C MET A 68 -90.34 -3.85 54.60
N LEU A 69 -89.08 -4.31 54.65
CA LEU A 69 -88.60 -5.39 53.78
C LEU A 69 -89.37 -6.69 54.06
N LYS A 70 -89.55 -7.06 55.34
CA LYS A 70 -90.36 -8.24 55.74
C LYS A 70 -91.80 -8.15 55.24
N ASP A 71 -92.41 -6.98 55.29
CA ASP A 71 -93.78 -6.78 54.81
C ASP A 71 -93.92 -7.04 53.30
N ARG A 72 -92.84 -6.81 52.52
CA ARG A 72 -92.82 -7.01 51.07
C ARG A 72 -92.42 -8.43 50.65
N VAL A 73 -91.37 -8.98 51.25
CA VAL A 73 -90.79 -10.25 50.82
C VAL A 73 -91.26 -11.46 51.63
N GLY A 74 -91.90 -11.23 52.78
CA GLY A 74 -92.24 -12.25 53.78
C GLY A 74 -91.28 -12.23 54.98
N ASP A 75 -91.61 -12.98 56.04
CA ASP A 75 -90.77 -13.04 57.25
C ASP A 75 -89.49 -13.84 57.01
N PHE A 76 -88.48 -13.17 56.48
CA PHE A 76 -87.19 -13.76 56.11
C PHE A 76 -86.38 -14.31 57.29
N GLU A 77 -86.76 -14.03 58.54
CA GLU A 77 -86.12 -14.63 59.73
C GLU A 77 -86.65 -16.03 60.07
N LYS A 78 -87.68 -16.49 59.33
CA LYS A 78 -88.35 -17.78 59.57
C LYS A 78 -88.65 -18.55 58.29
N ASP A 79 -88.72 -17.88 57.14
CA ASP A 79 -89.02 -18.47 55.84
C ASP A 79 -87.81 -18.32 54.89
N ALA A 80 -87.31 -19.46 54.41
CA ALA A 80 -86.13 -19.51 53.55
C ALA A 80 -86.38 -18.94 52.14
N ASP A 81 -87.61 -19.03 51.62
CA ASP A 81 -87.95 -18.43 50.33
C ASP A 81 -88.07 -16.90 50.47
N ALA A 82 -88.57 -16.42 51.61
CA ALA A 82 -88.59 -15.00 51.93
C ALA A 82 -87.16 -14.45 52.17
N ALA A 83 -86.29 -15.21 52.84
CA ALA A 83 -84.87 -14.87 53.01
C ALA A 83 -84.14 -14.73 51.68
N TYR A 84 -84.36 -15.69 50.77
CA TYR A 84 -83.80 -15.62 49.43
C TYR A 84 -84.28 -14.36 48.68
N ARG A 85 -85.59 -14.05 48.69
CA ARG A 85 -86.12 -12.83 48.05
C ARG A 85 -85.56 -11.55 48.67
N ALA A 86 -85.47 -11.51 50.00
CA ALA A 86 -84.93 -10.37 50.73
C ALA A 86 -83.48 -10.10 50.32
N ASP A 87 -82.67 -11.15 50.23
CA ASP A 87 -81.29 -11.07 49.76
C ASP A 87 -81.20 -10.51 48.33
N GLN A 88 -82.04 -11.01 47.41
CA GLN A 88 -82.05 -10.53 46.01
C GLN A 88 -82.44 -9.06 45.89
N VAL A 89 -83.40 -8.59 46.70
CA VAL A 89 -83.81 -7.18 46.72
C VAL A 89 -82.70 -6.31 47.30
N LEU A 90 -82.04 -6.73 48.38
CA LEU A 90 -80.95 -5.97 48.98
C LEU A 90 -79.76 -5.84 48.02
N HIS A 91 -79.39 -6.92 47.32
CA HIS A 91 -78.39 -6.86 46.26
C HIS A 91 -78.80 -5.90 45.14
N HIS A 92 -80.07 -5.90 44.69
CA HIS A 92 -80.53 -4.93 43.69
C HIS A 92 -80.36 -3.48 44.19
N VAL A 93 -80.78 -3.20 45.42
CA VAL A 93 -80.69 -1.87 46.04
C VAL A 93 -79.23 -1.40 46.16
N GLU A 94 -78.31 -2.29 46.50
CA GLU A 94 -76.88 -2.02 46.58
C GLU A 94 -76.27 -1.77 45.19
N MET A 95 -76.68 -2.55 44.18
CA MET A 95 -76.06 -2.52 42.85
C MET A 95 -76.51 -1.35 41.97
N PHE A 96 -77.71 -0.80 42.15
CA PHE A 96 -78.29 0.22 41.26
C PHE A 96 -78.63 1.52 41.99
N ASP A 97 -78.45 2.65 41.31
CA ASP A 97 -78.87 3.96 41.80
C ASP A 97 -80.36 4.24 41.52
N GLU A 98 -80.83 5.44 41.87
CA GLU A 98 -82.22 5.87 41.69
C GLU A 98 -82.65 6.04 40.22
N ASP A 99 -81.69 6.12 39.30
CA ASP A 99 -81.91 6.14 37.84
C ASP A 99 -81.85 4.73 37.24
N GLY A 100 -81.44 3.73 38.02
CA GLY A 100 -81.22 2.36 37.56
C GLY A 100 -79.87 2.12 36.89
N LYS A 101 -78.89 3.01 37.10
CA LYS A 101 -77.52 2.82 36.61
C LYS A 101 -76.75 1.97 37.61
N ARG A 102 -75.88 1.09 37.08
CA ARG A 102 -75.00 0.23 37.89
C ARG A 102 -74.01 1.09 38.67
N ILE A 103 -74.07 1.01 40.01
CA ILE A 103 -73.14 1.66 40.93
C ILE A 103 -71.83 0.88 40.92
N ALA A 104 -70.71 1.61 40.88
CA ALA A 104 -69.40 1.05 41.18
C ALA A 104 -68.68 2.00 42.13
N SER A 105 -68.75 1.69 43.42
CA SER A 105 -68.12 2.43 44.51
C SER A 105 -67.68 1.45 45.60
N LYS A 106 -66.88 1.93 46.54
CA LYS A 106 -66.48 1.17 47.75
C LYS A 106 -67.66 0.80 48.66
N ASP A 107 -68.83 1.40 48.44
CA ASP A 107 -70.03 1.13 49.24
C ASP A 107 -70.76 -0.12 48.74
N VAL A 108 -70.47 -0.58 47.51
CA VAL A 108 -70.98 -1.85 46.96
C VAL A 108 -70.16 -3.03 47.48
N ASN A 109 -70.84 -4.10 47.90
CA ASN A 109 -70.32 -5.33 48.49
C ASN A 109 -69.54 -5.11 49.79
N ASN A 110 -69.89 -4.09 50.57
CA ASN A 110 -69.28 -3.85 51.87
C ASN A 110 -70.04 -4.53 53.03
N GLY A 111 -71.08 -5.30 52.69
CA GLY A 111 -71.85 -6.11 53.62
C GLY A 111 -72.85 -5.33 54.47
N ARG A 112 -73.19 -4.09 54.12
CA ARG A 112 -74.21 -3.29 54.82
C ARG A 112 -74.97 -2.36 53.87
N ILE A 113 -76.16 -1.92 54.30
CA ILE A 113 -76.93 -0.89 53.59
C ILE A 113 -76.52 0.49 54.08
N ASP A 114 -75.94 1.30 53.20
CA ASP A 114 -75.40 2.61 53.50
C ASP A 114 -76.38 3.77 53.27
N GLY A 115 -76.11 4.90 53.94
CA GLY A 115 -76.89 6.14 53.76
C GLY A 115 -77.84 6.52 54.90
N PHE A 116 -77.72 5.86 56.05
CA PHE A 116 -78.39 6.33 57.28
C PHE A 116 -77.68 7.56 57.87
N THR A 117 -78.45 8.53 58.36
CA THR A 117 -77.95 9.65 59.16
C THR A 117 -77.55 9.19 60.58
N SER A 118 -76.86 10.06 61.32
CA SER A 118 -76.64 9.86 62.76
C SER A 118 -77.96 9.82 63.57
N SER A 119 -79.03 10.44 63.06
CA SER A 119 -80.41 10.34 63.59
C SER A 119 -81.13 9.04 63.20
N LYS A 120 -80.47 8.11 62.48
CA LYS A 120 -81.03 6.85 61.97
C LYS A 120 -82.13 7.03 60.92
N GLU A 121 -82.12 8.14 60.20
CA GLU A 121 -83.02 8.42 59.07
C GLU A 121 -82.36 7.99 57.76
N ALA A 122 -83.12 7.38 56.85
CA ALA A 122 -82.63 7.04 55.52
C ALA A 122 -82.51 8.32 54.66
N ARG A 123 -81.33 8.55 54.05
CA ARG A 123 -81.14 9.67 53.11
C ARG A 123 -81.68 9.31 51.73
N HIS A 124 -82.46 10.20 51.12
CA HIS A 124 -82.90 10.05 49.74
C HIS A 124 -81.70 9.90 48.78
N GLY A 125 -81.84 9.09 47.73
CA GLY A 125 -80.79 8.78 46.77
C GLY A 125 -79.69 7.81 47.25
N THR A 126 -79.70 7.37 48.51
CA THR A 126 -78.77 6.35 49.05
C THR A 126 -79.40 4.95 49.05
N GLU A 127 -78.62 3.89 49.32
CA GLU A 127 -79.13 2.52 49.43
C GLU A 127 -80.22 2.42 50.51
N ALA A 128 -80.00 3.01 51.69
CA ALA A 128 -80.99 3.10 52.75
C ALA A 128 -82.28 3.80 52.32
N GLY A 129 -82.15 4.87 51.51
CA GLY A 129 -83.28 5.58 50.93
C GLY A 129 -84.06 4.70 49.95
N ARG A 130 -83.36 4.05 49.01
CA ARG A 130 -83.97 3.14 48.02
C ARG A 130 -84.63 1.92 48.66
N LEU A 131 -84.02 1.35 49.70
CA LEU A 131 -84.64 0.26 50.47
C LEU A 131 -85.91 0.73 51.19
N GLN A 132 -85.88 1.93 51.76
CA GLN A 132 -87.08 2.53 52.36
C GLN A 132 -88.18 2.77 51.31
N ASP A 133 -87.82 3.28 50.14
CA ASP A 133 -88.76 3.54 49.05
C ASP A 133 -89.35 2.22 48.52
N PHE A 134 -88.55 1.17 48.36
CA PHE A 134 -89.06 -0.19 48.06
C PHE A 134 -90.05 -0.69 49.11
N GLY A 135 -89.73 -0.46 50.39
CA GLY A 135 -90.64 -0.74 51.49
C GLY A 135 -92.01 -0.06 51.33
N LYS A 136 -92.01 1.22 50.98
CA LYS A 136 -93.23 2.05 50.84
C LYS A 136 -94.00 1.78 49.56
N ASP A 137 -93.31 1.69 48.43
CA ASP A 137 -93.90 1.79 47.09
C ASP A 137 -93.74 0.49 46.25
N GLY A 138 -93.00 -0.50 46.74
CA GLY A 138 -92.81 -1.79 46.06
C GLY A 138 -91.82 -1.71 44.89
N PHE A 139 -91.90 -2.64 43.93
CA PHE A 139 -90.92 -2.73 42.83
C PHE A 139 -90.90 -1.51 41.90
N GLY A 140 -91.99 -0.75 41.81
CA GLY A 140 -92.04 0.46 40.98
C GLY A 140 -91.04 1.56 41.40
N SER A 141 -90.51 1.51 42.63
CA SER A 141 -89.45 2.42 43.09
C SER A 141 -88.04 1.94 42.76
N LEU A 142 -87.88 0.66 42.38
CA LEU A 142 -86.61 0.09 41.98
C LEU A 142 -86.41 0.27 40.48
N LYS A 143 -85.23 0.74 40.08
CA LYS A 143 -84.83 0.90 38.69
C LYS A 143 -83.53 0.15 38.43
N GLY A 144 -83.30 -0.24 37.19
CA GLY A 144 -82.15 -1.07 36.81
C GLY A 144 -82.49 -2.55 36.82
N LYS A 145 -81.71 -3.35 36.08
CA LYS A 145 -81.99 -4.78 35.87
C LYS A 145 -80.77 -5.61 36.26
N MET A 146 -80.94 -6.53 37.22
CA MET A 146 -79.91 -7.52 37.55
C MET A 146 -79.69 -8.49 36.39
N VAL A 147 -78.42 -8.81 36.12
CA VAL A 147 -78.04 -9.74 35.07
C VAL A 147 -77.95 -11.14 35.65
N ASN A 148 -78.64 -12.10 35.02
CA ASN A 148 -78.42 -13.50 35.35
C ASN A 148 -77.12 -13.98 34.67
N THR A 149 -76.06 -14.12 35.46
CA THR A 149 -74.73 -14.54 34.99
C THR A 149 -74.73 -15.89 34.27
N SER A 150 -75.71 -16.77 34.54
CA SER A 150 -75.85 -18.06 33.84
C SER A 150 -76.34 -17.92 32.39
N SER A 151 -76.85 -16.75 32.00
CA SER A 151 -77.36 -16.47 30.65
C SER A 151 -76.43 -15.60 29.81
N ALA A 152 -75.30 -15.16 30.38
CA ALA A 152 -74.35 -14.29 29.69
C ALA A 152 -73.75 -14.96 28.43
N ALA A 153 -73.57 -16.29 28.45
CA ALA A 153 -73.06 -17.06 27.33
C ALA A 153 -73.94 -16.99 26.07
N ASP A 154 -75.26 -16.80 26.23
CA ASP A 154 -76.23 -16.76 25.13
C ASP A 154 -76.33 -15.38 24.45
N ASN A 155 -75.60 -14.37 24.94
CA ASN A 155 -75.66 -13.01 24.43
C ASN A 155 -74.87 -12.85 23.12
N LYS A 156 -75.57 -13.03 21.98
CA LYS A 156 -74.99 -12.90 20.63
C LYS A 156 -74.35 -11.53 20.35
N GLU A 157 -74.95 -10.45 20.85
CA GLU A 157 -74.41 -9.10 20.62
C GLU A 157 -73.08 -8.91 21.36
N ALA A 158 -72.99 -9.39 22.60
CA ALA A 158 -71.73 -9.37 23.35
C ALA A 158 -70.66 -10.25 22.68
N ARG A 159 -71.04 -11.41 22.15
CA ARG A 159 -70.14 -12.29 21.37
C ARG A 159 -69.56 -11.58 20.15
N GLU A 160 -70.39 -11.00 19.30
CA GLU A 160 -69.93 -10.27 18.11
C GLU A 160 -69.00 -9.09 18.46
N LYS A 161 -69.28 -8.38 19.56
CA LYS A 161 -68.44 -7.27 20.03
C LYS A 161 -67.09 -7.77 20.59
N ALA A 162 -67.09 -8.86 21.35
CA ALA A 162 -65.86 -9.49 21.83
C ALA A 162 -64.98 -9.97 20.67
N GLU A 163 -65.56 -10.65 19.69
CA GLU A 163 -64.84 -11.15 18.51
C GLU A 163 -64.21 -10.02 17.69
N LYS A 164 -64.88 -8.85 17.57
CA LYS A 164 -64.30 -7.64 16.93
C LYS A 164 -63.06 -7.12 17.66
N LEU A 165 -63.00 -7.29 18.97
CA LEU A 165 -61.85 -6.93 19.81
C LEU A 165 -60.76 -8.01 19.80
N GLY A 166 -60.95 -9.13 19.09
CA GLY A 166 -60.03 -10.27 19.10
C GLY A 166 -60.16 -11.17 20.33
N ILE A 167 -61.22 -11.02 21.12
CA ILE A 167 -61.50 -11.83 22.30
C ILE A 167 -62.32 -13.05 21.86
N LYS A 168 -61.73 -14.25 21.97
CA LYS A 168 -62.41 -15.52 21.67
C LYS A 168 -63.52 -15.78 22.70
N TRP A 169 -64.73 -16.06 22.21
CA TRP A 169 -65.90 -16.25 23.06
C TRP A 169 -65.94 -17.62 23.74
N GLU A 170 -65.40 -18.64 23.11
CA GLU A 170 -65.36 -20.01 23.62
C GLU A 170 -63.91 -20.49 23.59
N ARG A 171 -63.60 -21.48 24.43
CA ARG A 171 -62.30 -22.15 24.38
C ARG A 171 -62.15 -22.88 23.05
N GLU A 172 -60.90 -23.07 22.62
CA GLU A 172 -60.60 -23.82 21.39
C GLU A 172 -60.92 -25.30 21.54
N ASP A 173 -61.19 -25.96 20.41
CA ASP A 173 -61.43 -27.41 20.35
C ASP A 173 -60.22 -28.17 20.92
N GLY A 174 -60.45 -28.95 21.99
CA GLY A 174 -59.43 -29.72 22.68
C GLY A 174 -58.89 -29.10 23.99
N ASP A 175 -59.35 -27.91 24.38
CA ASP A 175 -59.08 -27.36 25.72
C ASP A 175 -60.05 -27.92 26.77
N ASP A 176 -59.61 -28.94 27.50
CA ASP A 176 -60.39 -29.62 28.54
C ASP A 176 -60.23 -28.99 29.95
N ARG A 177 -59.55 -27.85 30.09
CA ARG A 177 -59.30 -27.23 31.40
C ARG A 177 -60.59 -26.76 32.07
N SER A 178 -60.77 -27.12 33.33
CA SER A 178 -61.85 -26.62 34.19
C SER A 178 -61.73 -25.12 34.47
N ALA A 179 -62.84 -24.49 34.88
CA ALA A 179 -62.86 -23.09 35.31
C ALA A 179 -61.79 -22.78 36.37
N LYS A 180 -61.61 -23.70 37.33
CA LYS A 180 -60.59 -23.58 38.37
C LYS A 180 -59.17 -23.60 37.81
N GLU A 181 -58.87 -24.51 36.88
CA GLU A 181 -57.56 -24.59 36.25
C GLU A 181 -57.24 -23.33 35.44
N ILE A 182 -58.23 -22.76 34.75
CA ILE A 182 -58.07 -21.51 34.00
C ILE A 182 -57.82 -20.33 34.95
N ILE A 183 -58.59 -20.21 36.04
CA ILE A 183 -58.36 -19.19 37.06
C ILE A 183 -56.97 -19.35 37.66
N ASP A 184 -56.61 -20.56 38.10
CA ASP A 184 -55.32 -20.82 38.73
C ASP A 184 -54.13 -20.56 37.79
N ALA A 185 -54.31 -20.77 36.48
CA ALA A 185 -53.34 -20.45 35.44
C ALA A 185 -53.33 -18.97 34.99
N THR A 186 -54.32 -18.17 35.40
CA THR A 186 -54.44 -16.75 35.03
C THR A 186 -54.27 -15.86 36.25
N PRO A 187 -53.06 -15.36 36.56
CA PRO A 187 -52.81 -14.56 37.75
C PRO A 187 -53.75 -13.36 37.92
N LEU A 188 -54.04 -12.63 36.83
CA LEU A 188 -54.99 -11.50 36.86
C LEU A 188 -56.37 -11.91 37.37
N LEU A 189 -56.88 -13.04 36.90
CA LEU A 189 -58.21 -13.54 37.28
C LEU A 189 -58.20 -14.15 38.69
N LYS A 190 -57.12 -14.87 39.04
CA LYS A 190 -56.91 -15.46 40.36
C LYS A 190 -56.84 -14.41 41.48
N ASN A 191 -56.10 -13.33 41.23
CA ASN A 191 -55.84 -12.27 42.19
C ASN A 191 -56.87 -11.13 42.10
N LEU A 192 -57.87 -11.25 41.23
CA LEU A 192 -58.91 -10.24 41.08
C LEU A 192 -59.74 -10.14 42.35
N GLY A 193 -59.55 -9.05 43.10
CA GLY A 193 -60.43 -8.68 44.20
C GLY A 193 -61.74 -8.04 43.69
N ASN A 194 -62.69 -7.85 44.59
CA ASN A 194 -64.00 -7.27 44.27
C ASN A 194 -64.12 -5.79 44.69
N GLN A 195 -63.00 -5.05 44.73
CA GLN A 195 -63.01 -3.62 45.07
C GLN A 195 -63.86 -2.86 44.05
N SER A 196 -64.74 -1.97 44.51
CA SER A 196 -65.72 -1.29 43.65
C SER A 196 -66.62 -2.22 42.83
N GLY A 197 -66.82 -3.47 43.27
CA GLY A 197 -67.69 -4.45 42.59
C GLY A 197 -67.16 -4.99 41.25
N VAL A 198 -65.88 -4.77 40.91
CA VAL A 198 -65.37 -5.08 39.56
C VAL A 198 -65.41 -6.57 39.21
N LYS A 199 -65.31 -7.46 40.20
CA LYS A 199 -65.32 -8.91 39.99
C LYS A 199 -66.74 -9.36 39.62
N ASP A 200 -67.74 -8.84 40.32
CA ASP A 200 -69.14 -9.16 40.02
C ASP A 200 -69.58 -8.54 38.70
N MET A 201 -69.21 -7.29 38.45
CA MET A 201 -69.49 -6.68 37.15
C MET A 201 -68.80 -7.41 35.99
N LEU A 202 -67.60 -7.99 36.20
CA LEU A 202 -66.98 -8.86 35.20
C LEU A 202 -67.85 -10.11 34.97
N LYS A 203 -68.34 -10.78 36.03
CA LYS A 203 -69.26 -11.93 35.90
C LYS A 203 -70.55 -11.58 35.19
N GLU A 204 -71.11 -10.40 35.45
CA GLU A 204 -72.31 -9.89 34.78
C GLU A 204 -72.10 -9.80 33.26
N GLN A 205 -70.88 -9.48 32.80
CA GLN A 205 -70.55 -9.35 31.37
C GLN A 205 -70.10 -10.66 30.70
N VAL A 206 -69.37 -11.54 31.39
CA VAL A 206 -68.72 -12.73 30.77
C VAL A 206 -69.29 -14.08 31.21
N GLY A 207 -70.15 -14.08 32.23
CA GLY A 207 -70.70 -15.26 32.90
C GLY A 207 -69.99 -15.57 34.23
N ASP A 208 -70.55 -16.52 34.99
CA ASP A 208 -69.97 -16.95 36.29
C ASP A 208 -68.70 -17.78 36.08
N PHE A 209 -67.58 -17.07 35.86
CA PHE A 209 -66.27 -17.67 35.59
C PHE A 209 -65.72 -18.55 36.72
N GLU A 210 -66.31 -18.55 37.91
CA GLU A 210 -65.91 -19.47 38.98
C GLU A 210 -66.48 -20.88 38.79
N LYS A 211 -67.49 -21.04 37.94
CA LYS A 211 -68.19 -22.31 37.71
C LYS A 211 -68.22 -22.73 36.23
N ASP A 212 -68.13 -21.78 35.31
CA ASP A 212 -68.13 -22.00 33.86
C ASP A 212 -66.72 -21.76 33.29
N ALA A 213 -66.16 -22.79 32.64
CA ALA A 213 -64.82 -22.76 32.07
C ALA A 213 -64.71 -21.81 30.86
N ASP A 214 -65.75 -21.69 30.04
CA ASP A 214 -65.75 -20.75 28.92
C ASP A 214 -65.88 -19.31 29.43
N ALA A 215 -66.67 -19.09 30.48
CA ALA A 215 -66.70 -17.79 31.17
C ALA A 215 -65.35 -17.44 31.79
N ALA A 216 -64.64 -18.40 32.39
CA ALA A 216 -63.27 -18.21 32.91
C ALA A 216 -62.28 -17.84 31.82
N TYR A 217 -62.33 -18.53 30.68
CA TYR A 217 -61.49 -18.25 29.54
C TYR A 217 -61.75 -16.85 28.97
N ARG A 218 -63.01 -16.49 28.72
CA ARG A 218 -63.39 -15.13 28.28
C ARG A 218 -62.96 -14.07 29.28
N ALA A 219 -63.17 -14.30 30.59
CA ALA A 219 -62.77 -13.38 31.65
C ALA A 219 -61.26 -13.14 31.63
N ALA A 220 -60.46 -14.20 31.47
CA ALA A 220 -59.01 -14.10 31.35
C ALA A 220 -58.58 -13.24 30.14
N LEU A 221 -59.21 -13.44 28.98
CA LEU A 221 -58.94 -12.64 27.78
C LEU A 221 -59.34 -11.17 27.95
N VAL A 222 -60.49 -10.89 28.57
CA VAL A 222 -60.94 -9.52 28.88
C VAL A 222 -59.95 -8.82 29.80
N LEU A 223 -59.52 -9.47 30.89
CA LEU A 223 -58.55 -8.89 31.81
C LEU A 223 -57.21 -8.63 31.13
N SER A 224 -56.75 -9.56 30.29
CA SER A 224 -55.56 -9.35 29.47
C SER A 224 -55.72 -8.17 28.51
N HIS A 225 -56.90 -8.02 27.87
CA HIS A 225 -57.19 -6.86 27.02
C HIS A 225 -57.15 -5.54 27.80
N VAL A 226 -57.75 -5.52 28.99
CA VAL A 226 -57.77 -4.34 29.87
C VAL A 226 -56.37 -3.93 30.33
N GLU A 227 -55.52 -4.90 30.63
CA GLU A 227 -54.12 -4.69 30.99
C GLU A 227 -53.33 -4.15 29.79
N ARG A 228 -53.56 -4.70 28.59
CA ARG A 228 -52.74 -4.44 27.39
C ARG A 228 -53.08 -3.17 26.61
N TYR A 229 -54.32 -2.69 26.66
CA TYR A 229 -54.79 -1.55 25.87
C TYR A 229 -55.31 -0.40 26.73
N ASP A 230 -55.07 0.83 26.30
CA ASP A 230 -55.57 2.02 26.97
C ASP A 230 -57.02 2.37 26.55
N SER A 231 -57.54 3.51 27.02
CA SER A 231 -58.90 3.96 26.70
C SER A 231 -59.10 4.43 25.26
N LYS A 232 -58.01 4.65 24.51
CA LYS A 232 -58.05 4.95 23.06
C LYS A 232 -57.87 3.69 22.21
N GLY A 233 -57.41 2.60 22.82
CA GLY A 233 -57.11 1.35 22.15
C GLY A 233 -55.65 1.22 21.72
N ASP A 234 -54.78 2.11 22.21
CA ASP A 234 -53.35 2.05 21.96
C ASP A 234 -52.71 0.99 22.87
N ARG A 235 -51.70 0.27 22.34
CA ARG A 235 -50.97 -0.75 23.10
C ARG A 235 -50.14 -0.10 24.21
N ILE A 236 -50.40 -0.49 25.44
CA ILE A 236 -49.65 -0.04 26.62
C ILE A 236 -48.33 -0.79 26.70
N ALA A 237 -47.29 -0.08 27.08
CA ALA A 237 -46.05 -0.66 27.56
C ALA A 237 -45.70 0.01 28.90
N SER A 238 -45.78 -0.77 29.98
CA SER A 238 -45.61 -0.30 31.36
C SER A 238 -44.99 -1.39 32.23
N LYS A 239 -44.29 -1.01 33.29
CA LYS A 239 -43.80 -1.94 34.33
C LYS A 239 -44.91 -2.67 35.07
N ASP A 240 -46.12 -2.12 35.02
CA ASP A 240 -47.29 -2.70 35.70
C ASP A 240 -47.89 -3.87 34.88
N LEU A 241 -47.48 -4.07 33.63
CA LEU A 241 -47.91 -5.20 32.82
C LEU A 241 -47.37 -6.53 33.34
N ASN A 242 -48.20 -7.58 33.25
CA ASN A 242 -47.89 -8.96 33.62
C ASN A 242 -47.47 -9.14 35.09
N ASN A 243 -47.80 -8.18 35.97
CA ASN A 243 -47.55 -8.30 37.40
C ASN A 243 -48.60 -9.16 38.13
N GLY A 244 -49.64 -9.59 37.41
CA GLY A 244 -50.67 -10.51 37.88
C GLY A 244 -51.74 -9.86 38.78
N LYS A 245 -51.88 -8.54 38.78
CA LYS A 245 -52.94 -7.80 39.47
C LYS A 245 -53.49 -6.68 38.57
N ILE A 246 -54.74 -6.28 38.81
CA ILE A 246 -55.33 -5.11 38.15
C ILE A 246 -54.96 -3.86 38.93
N ASP A 247 -54.21 -2.95 38.31
CA ASP A 247 -53.70 -1.74 38.95
C ASP A 247 -54.62 -0.53 38.81
N GLY A 248 -54.48 0.40 39.76
CA GLY A 248 -55.21 1.68 39.75
C GLY A 248 -56.33 1.82 40.75
N PHE A 249 -56.51 0.87 41.66
CA PHE A 249 -57.32 1.08 42.85
C PHE A 249 -56.66 2.06 43.82
N THR A 250 -57.45 2.93 44.46
CA THR A 250 -57.02 3.72 45.61
C THR A 250 -56.91 2.85 46.86
N SER A 251 -56.31 3.38 47.93
CA SER A 251 -56.32 2.72 49.24
C SER A 251 -57.73 2.54 49.82
N SER A 252 -58.72 3.29 49.34
CA SER A 252 -60.14 3.13 49.69
C SER A 252 -60.89 2.14 48.80
N GLY A 253 -60.22 1.49 47.85
CA GLY A 253 -60.83 0.52 46.94
C GLY A 253 -61.58 1.14 45.73
N GLU A 254 -61.41 2.43 45.47
CA GLU A 254 -62.01 3.11 44.32
C GLU A 254 -61.13 2.98 43.07
N ALA A 255 -61.73 2.70 41.92
CA ALA A 255 -61.00 2.62 40.65
C ALA A 255 -60.68 4.02 40.10
N ARG A 256 -59.41 4.31 39.82
CA ARG A 256 -59.00 5.59 39.21
C ARG A 256 -59.27 5.60 37.71
N ASN A 257 -59.73 6.73 37.18
CA ASN A 257 -59.88 6.93 35.73
C ASN A 257 -58.55 6.70 34.99
N ASN A 258 -58.63 6.19 33.75
CA ASN A 258 -57.50 5.89 32.87
C ASN A 258 -56.49 4.85 33.40
N THR A 259 -56.84 4.09 34.44
CA THR A 259 -56.06 2.94 34.92
C THR A 259 -56.73 1.63 34.50
N GLU A 260 -56.07 0.49 34.71
CA GLU A 260 -56.64 -0.84 34.44
C GLU A 260 -57.92 -1.06 35.24
N ALA A 261 -57.91 -0.72 36.54
CA ALA A 261 -59.09 -0.76 37.39
C ALA A 261 -60.24 0.10 36.85
N GLY A 262 -59.93 1.31 36.37
CA GLY A 262 -60.92 2.20 35.76
C GLY A 262 -61.49 1.65 34.45
N ARG A 263 -60.65 1.03 33.61
CA ARG A 263 -61.07 0.38 32.37
C ARG A 263 -61.92 -0.87 32.64
N LEU A 264 -61.54 -1.70 33.62
CA LEU A 264 -62.33 -2.84 34.05
C LEU A 264 -63.69 -2.41 34.63
N GLN A 265 -63.72 -1.32 35.41
CA GLN A 265 -64.98 -0.75 35.91
C GLN A 265 -65.87 -0.26 34.76
N ASN A 266 -65.30 0.41 33.76
CA ASN A 266 -66.04 0.87 32.58
C ASN A 266 -66.57 -0.30 31.75
N PHE A 267 -65.80 -1.38 31.62
CA PHE A 267 -66.24 -2.65 31.03
C PHE A 267 -67.39 -3.26 31.81
N GLY A 268 -67.30 -3.31 33.12
CA GLY A 268 -68.38 -3.78 33.97
C GLY A 268 -69.71 -3.04 33.75
N LYS A 269 -69.64 -1.70 33.62
CA LYS A 269 -70.81 -0.83 33.43
C LYS A 269 -71.41 -0.89 32.02
N ASN A 270 -70.56 -0.96 30.99
CA ASN A 270 -70.96 -0.70 29.60
C ASN A 270 -70.67 -1.88 28.65
N GLY A 271 -70.15 -2.99 29.15
CA GLY A 271 -69.74 -4.15 28.36
C GLY A 271 -68.61 -3.86 27.37
N PHE A 272 -68.52 -4.69 26.33
CA PHE A 272 -67.43 -4.69 25.35
C PHE A 272 -67.29 -3.37 24.55
N ASP A 273 -68.35 -2.55 24.44
CA ASP A 273 -68.27 -1.27 23.71
C ASP A 273 -67.31 -0.26 24.36
N SER A 274 -67.04 -0.42 25.66
CA SER A 274 -66.10 0.40 26.41
C SER A 274 -64.63 0.00 26.23
N LEU A 275 -64.38 -1.21 25.75
CA LEU A 275 -63.03 -1.66 25.41
C LEU A 275 -62.69 -1.13 24.01
N LYS A 276 -61.47 -0.61 23.88
CA LYS A 276 -60.89 -0.14 22.63
C LYS A 276 -59.62 -0.93 22.34
N GLY A 277 -59.18 -0.90 21.09
CA GLY A 277 -58.05 -1.71 20.61
C GLY A 277 -58.52 -3.09 20.13
N LYS A 278 -57.61 -3.84 19.51
CA LYS A 278 -57.88 -5.17 18.99
C LYS A 278 -56.72 -6.08 19.40
N ALA A 279 -57.02 -7.13 20.17
CA ALA A 279 -56.08 -8.17 20.52
C ALA A 279 -55.52 -8.81 19.25
N ALA A 280 -54.20 -8.95 19.17
CA ALA A 280 -53.56 -9.59 18.05
C ALA A 280 -53.82 -11.11 18.10
N ASP A 281 -54.11 -11.68 16.94
CA ASP A 281 -54.23 -13.12 16.75
C ASP A 281 -52.87 -13.62 16.22
N SER A 282 -51.99 -14.05 17.12
CA SER A 282 -50.61 -14.44 16.80
C SER A 282 -50.55 -15.53 15.73
N ASP A 283 -51.58 -16.39 15.66
CA ASP A 283 -51.65 -17.51 14.72
C ASP A 283 -51.93 -17.06 13.29
N LYS A 284 -52.43 -15.83 13.10
CA LYS A 284 -52.72 -15.24 11.78
C LYS A 284 -51.69 -14.21 11.33
N VAL A 285 -50.62 -14.00 12.10
CA VAL A 285 -49.58 -13.03 11.73
C VAL A 285 -48.90 -13.41 10.42
N ALA A 286 -48.70 -14.71 10.16
CA ALA A 286 -48.09 -15.21 8.93
C ALA A 286 -48.83 -14.77 7.66
N ASP A 287 -50.16 -14.59 7.72
CA ASP A 287 -51.01 -14.19 6.60
C ASP A 287 -51.01 -12.66 6.35
N ASN A 288 -50.32 -11.87 7.19
CA ASN A 288 -50.33 -10.42 7.08
C ASN A 288 -49.40 -9.91 5.97
N SER A 289 -49.94 -9.83 4.75
CA SER A 289 -49.20 -9.38 3.57
C SER A 289 -48.57 -7.98 3.67
N GLU A 290 -49.15 -7.07 4.48
CA GLU A 290 -48.59 -5.73 4.65
C GLU A 290 -47.39 -5.75 5.59
N ALA A 291 -47.49 -6.48 6.71
CA ALA A 291 -46.36 -6.70 7.61
C ALA A 291 -45.20 -7.40 6.88
N ARG A 292 -45.51 -8.39 6.03
CA ARG A 292 -44.54 -9.06 5.15
C ARG A 292 -43.80 -8.08 4.25
N LYS A 293 -44.52 -7.24 3.51
CA LYS A 293 -43.91 -6.22 2.64
C LYS A 293 -43.06 -5.22 3.41
N GLN A 294 -43.45 -4.86 4.63
CA GLN A 294 -42.69 -3.93 5.46
C GLN A 294 -41.41 -4.59 6.00
N ALA A 295 -41.48 -5.86 6.40
CA ALA A 295 -40.32 -6.65 6.81
C ALA A 295 -39.33 -6.83 5.66
N GLU A 296 -39.81 -7.20 4.47
CA GLU A 296 -38.98 -7.38 3.27
C GLU A 296 -38.25 -6.08 2.87
N LYS A 297 -38.88 -4.91 3.02
CA LYS A 297 -38.23 -3.60 2.80
C LYS A 297 -37.12 -3.27 3.80
N LEU A 298 -37.13 -3.92 4.96
CA LEU A 298 -36.07 -3.80 5.96
C LEU A 298 -34.99 -4.87 5.76
N GLY A 299 -35.04 -5.64 4.67
CA GLY A 299 -34.14 -6.76 4.43
C GLY A 299 -34.46 -8.01 5.25
N LEU A 300 -35.60 -8.06 5.97
CA LEU A 300 -35.95 -9.21 6.81
C LEU A 300 -36.64 -10.30 5.96
N LYS A 301 -36.17 -11.53 6.08
CA LYS A 301 -36.72 -12.72 5.42
C LYS A 301 -37.95 -13.20 6.20
N TRP A 302 -39.11 -13.24 5.54
CA TRP A 302 -40.39 -13.55 6.21
C TRP A 302 -40.51 -15.02 6.64
N GLU A 303 -39.95 -15.93 5.85
CA GLU A 303 -39.93 -17.37 6.09
C GLU A 303 -38.47 -17.83 6.11
N ARG A 304 -38.21 -18.97 6.76
CA ARG A 304 -36.88 -19.59 6.74
C ARG A 304 -36.50 -19.98 5.32
N GLU A 305 -35.19 -20.01 5.04
CA GLU A 305 -34.69 -20.38 3.72
C GLU A 305 -34.91 -21.86 3.40
N GLU A 306 -34.90 -22.19 2.10
CA GLU A 306 -35.04 -23.55 1.63
C GLU A 306 -33.87 -24.42 2.16
N GLY A 307 -34.20 -25.44 2.95
CA GLY A 307 -33.23 -26.33 3.60
C GLY A 307 -32.97 -26.03 5.10
N ASP A 308 -33.54 -24.97 5.67
CA ASP A 308 -33.50 -24.73 7.12
C ASP A 308 -34.63 -25.49 7.86
N ASP A 309 -34.28 -26.68 8.35
CA ASP A 309 -35.19 -27.57 9.07
C ASP A 309 -35.23 -27.32 10.60
N ARG A 310 -34.58 -26.26 11.10
CA ARG A 310 -34.51 -25.99 12.54
C ARG A 310 -35.90 -25.70 13.11
N THR A 311 -36.20 -26.31 14.24
CA THR A 311 -37.41 -26.07 15.02
C THR A 311 -37.40 -24.68 15.67
N ALA A 312 -38.57 -24.17 16.07
CA ALA A 312 -38.68 -22.91 16.81
C ALA A 312 -37.77 -22.88 18.06
N LYS A 313 -37.66 -24.02 18.75
CA LYS A 313 -36.80 -24.18 19.92
C LYS A 313 -35.32 -24.07 19.56
N GLU A 314 -34.87 -24.73 18.50
CA GLU A 314 -33.47 -24.65 18.05
C GLU A 314 -33.12 -23.22 17.65
N ILE A 315 -34.00 -22.52 16.92
CA ILE A 315 -33.78 -21.11 16.55
C ILE A 315 -33.69 -20.20 17.78
N ILE A 316 -34.57 -20.39 18.77
CA ILE A 316 -34.49 -19.65 20.05
C ILE A 316 -33.16 -19.95 20.74
N ASP A 317 -32.80 -21.23 20.86
CA ASP A 317 -31.59 -21.66 21.58
C ASP A 317 -30.31 -21.16 20.89
N ASP A 318 -30.31 -21.06 19.56
CA ASP A 318 -29.24 -20.53 18.69
C ASP A 318 -29.22 -18.99 18.61
N THR A 319 -30.25 -18.30 19.10
CA THR A 319 -30.37 -16.83 19.08
C THR A 319 -30.35 -16.27 20.50
N PRO A 320 -29.16 -15.92 21.07
CA PRO A 320 -29.05 -15.46 22.45
C PRO A 320 -29.95 -14.28 22.79
N LEU A 321 -30.10 -13.30 21.89
CA LEU A 321 -31.02 -12.17 22.07
C LEU A 321 -32.46 -12.61 22.32
N LEU A 322 -32.95 -13.61 21.57
CA LEU A 322 -34.32 -14.11 21.69
C LEU A 322 -34.48 -15.01 22.91
N LYS A 323 -33.47 -15.86 23.18
CA LYS A 323 -33.41 -16.75 24.34
C LYS A 323 -33.45 -15.99 25.67
N ASN A 324 -32.65 -14.92 25.75
CA ASN A 324 -32.45 -14.12 26.95
C ASN A 324 -33.47 -12.97 27.06
N LEU A 325 -34.37 -12.81 26.08
CA LEU A 325 -35.37 -11.75 26.08
C LEU A 325 -36.36 -11.94 27.24
N GLY A 326 -36.26 -11.07 28.24
CA GLY A 326 -37.27 -10.96 29.29
C GLY A 326 -38.53 -10.26 28.79
N ASN A 327 -39.59 -10.29 29.61
CA ASN A 327 -40.87 -9.65 29.28
C ASN A 327 -41.08 -8.30 30.02
N GLN A 328 -39.99 -7.57 30.30
CA GLN A 328 -40.05 -6.24 30.91
C GLN A 328 -40.86 -5.30 30.01
N SER A 329 -41.80 -4.53 30.58
CA SER A 329 -42.71 -3.68 29.80
C SER A 329 -43.52 -4.41 28.71
N GLY A 330 -43.68 -5.73 28.80
CA GLY A 330 -44.46 -6.54 27.84
C GLY A 330 -43.79 -6.75 26.48
N VAL A 331 -42.49 -6.48 26.33
CA VAL A 331 -41.82 -6.51 25.01
C VAL A 331 -41.84 -7.87 24.33
N LYS A 332 -41.78 -8.97 25.10
CA LYS A 332 -41.81 -10.33 24.56
C LYS A 332 -43.21 -10.67 24.03
N ASP A 333 -44.26 -10.26 24.74
CA ASP A 333 -45.64 -10.42 24.25
C ASP A 333 -45.89 -9.56 23.00
N MET A 334 -45.46 -8.30 23.01
CA MET A 334 -45.61 -7.43 21.85
C MET A 334 -44.81 -7.93 20.64
N LEU A 335 -43.63 -8.53 20.84
CA LEU A 335 -42.88 -9.17 19.76
C LEU A 335 -43.70 -10.30 19.14
N LYS A 336 -44.29 -11.20 19.96
CA LYS A 336 -45.19 -12.26 19.46
C LYS A 336 -46.39 -11.72 18.70
N GLU A 337 -46.99 -10.63 19.18
CA GLU A 337 -48.12 -9.97 18.52
C GLU A 337 -47.77 -9.46 17.11
N GLN A 338 -46.49 -9.15 16.84
CA GLN A 338 -46.02 -8.63 15.54
C GLN A 338 -45.41 -9.70 14.62
N VAL A 339 -44.81 -10.77 15.15
CA VAL A 339 -44.07 -11.78 14.36
C VAL A 339 -44.69 -13.18 14.35
N GLY A 340 -45.69 -13.43 15.22
CA GLY A 340 -46.32 -14.74 15.46
C GLY A 340 -45.83 -15.40 16.75
N ASP A 341 -46.44 -16.52 17.14
CA ASP A 341 -46.03 -17.28 18.33
C ASP A 341 -44.71 -18.02 18.10
N TYR A 342 -43.62 -17.28 18.24
CA TYR A 342 -42.26 -17.77 18.02
C TYR A 342 -41.81 -18.89 18.95
N GLU A 343 -42.58 -19.22 20.00
CA GLU A 343 -42.28 -20.38 20.86
C GLU A 343 -42.77 -21.70 20.25
N LYS A 344 -43.64 -21.64 19.22
CA LYS A 344 -44.25 -22.81 18.58
C LYS A 344 -44.04 -22.85 17.07
N ASP A 345 -44.00 -21.68 16.43
CA ASP A 345 -43.79 -21.53 14.99
C ASP A 345 -42.31 -21.16 14.70
N ALA A 346 -41.65 -22.00 13.91
CA ALA A 346 -40.25 -21.83 13.56
C ALA A 346 -40.01 -20.61 12.65
N ASP A 347 -40.94 -20.28 11.76
CA ASP A 347 -40.83 -19.08 10.93
C ASP A 347 -41.07 -17.82 11.77
N ALA A 348 -41.95 -17.88 12.77
CA ALA A 348 -42.10 -16.80 13.75
C ALA A 348 -40.84 -16.61 14.60
N ALA A 349 -40.18 -17.70 15.03
CA ALA A 349 -38.88 -17.64 15.70
C ALA A 349 -37.80 -17.01 14.84
N TYR A 350 -37.75 -17.38 13.56
CA TYR A 350 -36.81 -16.82 12.60
C TYR A 350 -37.05 -15.33 12.36
N ARG A 351 -38.30 -14.89 12.19
CA ARG A 351 -38.67 -13.46 12.09
C ARG A 351 -38.31 -12.70 13.38
N ALA A 352 -38.62 -13.28 14.55
CA ALA A 352 -38.33 -12.67 15.85
C ALA A 352 -36.83 -12.44 16.04
N ALA A 353 -36.00 -13.44 15.70
CA ALA A 353 -34.55 -13.35 15.76
C ALA A 353 -34.03 -12.18 14.92
N GLN A 354 -34.46 -12.10 13.65
CA GLN A 354 -34.04 -11.01 12.75
C GLN A 354 -34.51 -9.63 13.24
N VAL A 355 -35.71 -9.50 13.81
CA VAL A 355 -36.18 -8.23 14.38
C VAL A 355 -35.29 -7.79 15.56
N LEU A 356 -34.90 -8.71 16.44
CA LEU A 356 -34.03 -8.37 17.56
C LEU A 356 -32.63 -7.97 17.08
N THR A 357 -32.08 -8.70 16.11
CA THR A 357 -30.82 -8.35 15.44
C THR A 357 -30.91 -6.98 14.76
N HIS A 358 -32.06 -6.63 14.16
CA HIS A 358 -32.30 -5.32 13.57
C HIS A 358 -32.28 -4.21 14.63
N VAL A 359 -33.01 -4.43 15.72
CA VAL A 359 -33.11 -3.50 16.84
C VAL A 359 -31.74 -3.23 17.48
N GLU A 360 -30.91 -4.26 17.61
CA GLU A 360 -29.54 -4.15 18.13
C GLU A 360 -28.66 -3.35 17.16
N ARG A 361 -28.73 -3.64 15.86
CA ARG A 361 -27.81 -3.13 14.84
C ARG A 361 -28.15 -1.73 14.31
N TYR A 362 -29.41 -1.28 14.35
CA TYR A 362 -29.83 -0.02 13.73
C TYR A 362 -30.47 0.94 14.73
N ASP A 363 -30.19 2.23 14.57
CA ASP A 363 -30.78 3.28 15.40
C ASP A 363 -32.16 3.74 14.89
N SER A 364 -32.75 4.73 15.55
CA SER A 364 -34.07 5.25 15.19
C SER A 364 -34.11 6.03 13.87
N LYS A 365 -32.96 6.39 13.31
CA LYS A 365 -32.83 7.00 11.97
C LYS A 365 -32.57 5.96 10.89
N GLY A 366 -32.18 4.75 11.29
CA GLY A 366 -31.80 3.65 10.41
C GLY A 366 -30.30 3.64 10.09
N ASP A 367 -29.50 4.38 10.86
CA ASP A 367 -28.04 4.33 10.75
C ASP A 367 -27.53 3.09 11.48
N ARG A 368 -26.54 2.41 10.89
CA ARG A 368 -25.90 1.26 11.51
C ARG A 368 -25.16 1.71 12.79
N ILE A 369 -25.51 1.09 13.91
CA ILE A 369 -24.87 1.30 15.22
C ILE A 369 -23.54 0.55 15.25
N ALA A 370 -22.61 1.06 16.04
CA ALA A 370 -21.40 0.36 16.42
C ALA A 370 -21.06 0.70 17.87
N GLY A 371 -20.51 -0.26 18.62
CA GLY A 371 -20.12 -0.05 20.01
C GLY A 371 -20.10 -1.33 20.85
N LYS A 372 -19.76 -1.19 22.12
CA LYS A 372 -19.58 -2.30 23.07
C LYS A 372 -20.87 -3.01 23.49
N ASP A 373 -22.01 -2.35 23.29
CA ASP A 373 -23.32 -2.86 23.68
C ASP A 373 -23.87 -3.81 22.59
N LEU A 374 -23.23 -3.89 21.41
CA LEU A 374 -23.55 -4.87 20.37
C LEU A 374 -23.01 -6.27 20.71
N ASN A 375 -23.74 -7.30 20.28
CA ASN A 375 -23.40 -8.71 20.42
C ASN A 375 -23.17 -9.14 21.89
N ASN A 376 -23.80 -8.46 22.84
CA ASN A 376 -23.71 -8.80 24.27
C ASN A 376 -24.84 -9.73 24.75
N GLU A 377 -25.58 -10.30 23.79
CA GLU A 377 -26.63 -11.30 23.97
C GLU A 377 -27.90 -10.83 24.71
N LYS A 378 -28.08 -9.52 24.90
CA LYS A 378 -29.26 -8.94 25.56
C LYS A 378 -29.73 -7.66 24.86
N ILE A 379 -31.02 -7.34 25.02
CA ILE A 379 -31.58 -6.04 24.61
C ILE A 379 -31.33 -5.02 25.71
N ASP A 380 -30.56 -3.98 25.39
CA ASP A 380 -30.14 -2.96 26.33
C ASP A 380 -31.11 -1.77 26.44
N GLY A 381 -31.04 -1.10 27.60
CA GLY A 381 -31.79 0.13 27.85
C GLY A 381 -33.01 0.00 28.74
N PHE A 382 -33.30 -1.18 29.27
CA PHE A 382 -34.25 -1.30 30.38
C PHE A 382 -33.68 -0.67 31.67
N THR A 383 -34.53 0.03 32.42
CA THR A 383 -34.23 0.48 33.78
C THR A 383 -34.37 -0.67 34.77
N ASN A 384 -33.90 -0.47 36.01
CA ASN A 384 -34.11 -1.45 37.09
C ASN A 384 -35.60 -1.69 37.40
N SER A 385 -36.47 -0.76 37.03
CA SER A 385 -37.93 -0.90 37.13
C SER A 385 -38.56 -1.53 35.88
N GLY A 386 -37.76 -1.95 34.89
CA GLY A 386 -38.23 -2.63 33.67
C GLY A 386 -38.77 -1.69 32.59
N GLU A 387 -38.58 -0.37 32.71
CA GLU A 387 -39.02 0.62 31.72
C GLU A 387 -37.94 0.81 30.65
N ALA A 388 -38.33 0.97 29.39
CA ALA A 388 -37.40 1.25 28.30
C ALA A 388 -36.97 2.73 28.31
N ARG A 389 -35.66 3.00 28.31
CA ARG A 389 -35.11 4.36 28.16
C ARG A 389 -35.19 4.83 26.71
N GLU A 390 -35.49 6.10 26.49
CA GLU A 390 -35.50 6.70 25.15
C GLU A 390 -34.16 6.48 24.41
N ASN A 391 -34.22 6.33 23.08
CA ASN A 391 -33.07 6.11 22.20
C ASN A 391 -32.23 4.85 22.48
N THR A 392 -32.80 3.85 23.17
CA THR A 392 -32.15 2.55 23.40
C THR A 392 -32.78 1.42 22.57
N GLU A 393 -32.13 0.26 22.52
CA GLU A 393 -32.67 -0.95 21.90
C GLU A 393 -34.03 -1.33 22.50
N ALA A 394 -34.15 -1.28 23.84
CA ALA A 394 -35.41 -1.52 24.55
C ALA A 394 -36.53 -0.60 24.07
N ALA A 395 -36.25 0.69 23.83
CA ALA A 395 -37.26 1.62 23.31
C ALA A 395 -37.63 1.33 21.86
N ARG A 396 -36.64 0.97 21.01
CA ARG A 396 -36.90 0.56 19.62
C ARG A 396 -37.74 -0.71 19.54
N LEU A 397 -37.43 -1.72 20.37
CA LEU A 397 -38.24 -2.93 20.49
C LEU A 397 -39.66 -2.62 20.98
N GLN A 398 -39.80 -1.68 21.91
CA GLN A 398 -41.11 -1.24 22.40
C GLN A 398 -41.92 -0.51 21.31
N ASP A 399 -41.27 0.35 20.52
CA ASP A 399 -41.88 1.01 19.37
C ASP A 399 -42.28 0.02 18.27
N PHE A 400 -41.45 -1.00 18.00
CA PHE A 400 -41.77 -2.13 17.14
C PHE A 400 -43.01 -2.86 17.64
N GLY A 401 -43.05 -3.20 18.93
CA GLY A 401 -44.22 -3.83 19.54
C GLY A 401 -45.53 -3.04 19.34
N LYS A 402 -45.47 -1.71 19.42
CA LYS A 402 -46.63 -0.82 19.29
C LYS A 402 -47.05 -0.55 17.85
N LYS A 403 -46.11 -0.46 16.91
CA LYS A 403 -46.33 0.07 15.54
C LYS A 403 -45.97 -0.91 14.42
N GLY A 404 -45.49 -2.10 14.77
CA GLY A 404 -45.00 -3.12 13.83
C GLY A 404 -43.75 -2.68 13.08
N PHE A 405 -43.48 -3.35 11.94
CA PHE A 405 -42.28 -3.13 11.12
C PHE A 405 -42.10 -1.67 10.64
N SER A 406 -43.18 -0.90 10.52
CA SER A 406 -43.13 0.51 10.09
C SER A 406 -42.30 1.43 11.01
N SER A 407 -42.09 1.06 12.27
CA SER A 407 -41.26 1.83 13.23
C SER A 407 -39.77 1.56 13.10
N LEU A 408 -39.39 0.43 12.50
CA LEU A 408 -37.99 0.12 12.21
C LEU A 408 -37.52 0.96 11.01
N LYS A 409 -36.23 1.31 11.03
CA LYS A 409 -35.54 2.09 10.00
C LYS A 409 -34.19 1.45 9.72
N GLY A 410 -33.71 1.57 8.49
CA GLY A 410 -32.49 0.90 8.04
C GLY A 410 -32.78 -0.49 7.45
N GLU A 411 -32.04 -0.84 6.42
CA GLU A 411 -32.14 -2.13 5.74
C GLU A 411 -31.05 -3.05 6.29
N MET A 412 -31.46 -4.22 6.80
CA MET A 412 -30.57 -5.28 7.23
C MET A 412 -29.84 -5.86 6.03
N ARG A 413 -28.51 -5.95 6.12
CA ARG A 413 -27.66 -6.57 5.11
C ARG A 413 -27.15 -7.90 5.63
N TYR A 414 -27.10 -8.89 4.76
CA TYR A 414 -26.48 -10.18 5.04
C TYR A 414 -25.23 -10.35 4.18
N ALA A 415 -24.23 -11.02 4.73
CA ALA A 415 -23.00 -11.33 4.00
C ALA A 415 -23.27 -12.14 2.72
N GLU A 416 -24.25 -13.04 2.76
CA GLU A 416 -24.65 -13.88 1.62
C GLU A 416 -25.15 -13.07 0.42
N ASP A 417 -25.78 -11.92 0.68
CA ASP A 417 -26.36 -11.05 -0.37
C ASP A 417 -25.33 -10.06 -0.94
N ALA A 418 -24.20 -9.85 -0.25
CA ALA A 418 -23.23 -8.83 -0.59
C ALA A 418 -22.64 -9.01 -2.00
N ALA A 419 -22.34 -10.26 -2.39
CA ALA A 419 -21.79 -10.57 -3.71
C ALA A 419 -22.71 -10.16 -4.87
N GLY A 420 -24.03 -10.18 -4.66
CA GLY A 420 -25.05 -9.79 -5.65
C GLY A 420 -25.29 -8.28 -5.75
N ASN A 421 -24.71 -7.48 -4.85
CA ASN A 421 -24.96 -6.04 -4.78
C ASN A 421 -24.16 -5.27 -5.85
N LYS A 422 -24.84 -4.94 -6.96
CA LYS A 422 -24.24 -4.23 -8.11
C LYS A 422 -23.77 -2.81 -7.77
N ASP A 423 -24.46 -2.11 -6.88
CA ASP A 423 -24.09 -0.74 -6.51
C ASP A 423 -22.85 -0.75 -5.61
N ALA A 424 -22.77 -1.69 -4.67
CA ALA A 424 -21.58 -1.92 -3.85
C ALA A 424 -20.38 -2.31 -4.73
N ARG A 425 -20.59 -3.21 -5.70
CA ARG A 425 -19.56 -3.57 -6.70
C ARG A 425 -19.03 -2.36 -7.46
N LYS A 426 -19.95 -1.56 -8.01
CA LYS A 426 -19.58 -0.36 -8.77
C LYS A 426 -18.81 0.66 -7.90
N ALA A 427 -19.24 0.86 -6.66
CA ALA A 427 -18.56 1.74 -5.72
C ALA A 427 -17.15 1.20 -5.39
N ALA A 428 -17.02 -0.09 -5.11
CA ALA A 428 -15.73 -0.75 -4.85
C ALA A 428 -14.76 -0.60 -6.05
N GLU A 429 -15.22 -0.93 -7.25
CA GLU A 429 -14.42 -0.83 -8.48
C GLU A 429 -13.99 0.61 -8.76
N SER A 430 -14.84 1.61 -8.46
CA SER A 430 -14.48 3.03 -8.59
C SER A 430 -13.36 3.47 -7.64
N LYS A 431 -13.17 2.75 -6.52
CA LYS A 431 -12.08 2.95 -5.55
C LYS A 431 -10.84 2.12 -5.84
N GLY A 432 -10.83 1.39 -6.96
CA GLY A 432 -9.75 0.49 -7.35
C GLY A 432 -9.74 -0.82 -6.56
N ILE A 433 -10.88 -1.23 -5.99
CA ILE A 433 -11.02 -2.54 -5.35
C ILE A 433 -11.51 -3.54 -6.40
N MET A 434 -10.75 -4.59 -6.63
CA MET A 434 -11.17 -5.69 -7.50
C MET A 434 -12.21 -6.54 -6.79
N TRP A 435 -13.38 -6.67 -7.40
CA TRP A 435 -14.53 -7.37 -6.81
C TRP A 435 -14.36 -8.89 -6.77
N GLU A 436 -13.71 -9.44 -7.79
CA GLU A 436 -13.47 -10.87 -7.98
C GLU A 436 -11.96 -11.12 -8.02
N LEU A 437 -11.56 -12.31 -7.57
CA LEU A 437 -10.20 -12.79 -7.69
C LEU A 437 -9.84 -12.95 -9.19
N PRO A 438 -8.62 -12.60 -9.62
CA PRO A 438 -8.18 -12.85 -10.99
C PRO A 438 -8.31 -14.33 -11.39
N LYS A 439 -8.57 -14.61 -12.67
CA LYS A 439 -8.84 -15.98 -13.16
C LYS A 439 -7.66 -16.95 -13.01
N ASP A 440 -6.46 -16.42 -12.92
CA ASP A 440 -5.20 -17.12 -12.76
C ASP A 440 -4.83 -17.34 -11.28
N ASP A 441 -5.47 -16.62 -10.36
CA ASP A 441 -5.32 -16.81 -8.91
C ASP A 441 -6.33 -17.87 -8.42
N ASN A 442 -5.79 -18.97 -7.88
CA ASN A 442 -6.57 -20.11 -7.42
C ASN A 442 -6.56 -20.26 -5.88
N ARG A 443 -6.16 -19.22 -5.15
CA ARG A 443 -6.12 -19.24 -3.68
C ARG A 443 -7.52 -19.40 -3.10
N SER A 444 -7.67 -20.23 -2.08
CA SER A 444 -8.91 -20.32 -1.32
C SER A 444 -9.04 -19.15 -0.34
N ALA A 445 -10.25 -18.92 0.20
CA ALA A 445 -10.46 -17.95 1.28
C ALA A 445 -9.50 -18.16 2.46
N LYS A 446 -9.21 -19.44 2.79
CA LYS A 446 -8.28 -19.80 3.86
C LYS A 446 -6.83 -19.44 3.53
N ASP A 447 -6.42 -19.58 2.27
CA ASP A 447 -5.07 -19.22 1.85
C ASP A 447 -4.88 -17.71 1.91
N ILE A 448 -5.87 -16.95 1.42
CA ILE A 448 -5.88 -15.48 1.48
C ILE A 448 -5.84 -14.98 2.94
N ILE A 449 -6.67 -15.54 3.83
CA ILE A 449 -6.66 -15.18 5.25
C ILE A 449 -5.32 -15.54 5.90
N LYS A 450 -4.73 -16.69 5.56
CA LYS A 450 -3.45 -17.12 6.13
C LYS A 450 -2.30 -16.18 5.72
N GLU A 451 -2.33 -15.70 4.48
CA GLU A 451 -1.34 -14.76 3.92
C GLU A 451 -1.58 -13.31 4.39
N SER A 452 -2.83 -12.94 4.68
CA SER A 452 -3.18 -11.63 5.22
C SER A 452 -3.23 -11.61 6.75
N THR A 453 -2.18 -11.11 7.40
CA THR A 453 -2.22 -10.95 8.87
C THR A 453 -3.32 -10.00 9.34
N LEU A 454 -3.69 -8.99 8.54
CA LEU A 454 -4.79 -8.08 8.86
C LEU A 454 -6.13 -8.82 8.94
N LEU A 455 -6.43 -9.69 7.96
CA LEU A 455 -7.64 -10.52 8.00
C LEU A 455 -7.56 -11.57 9.11
N LYS A 456 -6.41 -12.24 9.24
CA LYS A 456 -6.20 -13.28 10.24
C LYS A 456 -6.43 -12.78 11.67
N GLU A 457 -6.02 -11.55 11.95
CA GLU A 457 -6.12 -10.94 13.27
C GLU A 457 -7.33 -9.99 13.41
N LEU A 458 -8.19 -9.90 12.39
CA LEU A 458 -9.43 -9.13 12.45
C LEU A 458 -10.41 -9.81 13.41
N GLY A 459 -10.46 -9.31 14.65
CA GLY A 459 -11.48 -9.71 15.60
C GLY A 459 -12.83 -9.01 15.33
N ASN A 460 -13.89 -9.49 15.98
CA ASN A 460 -15.21 -8.88 15.89
C ASN A 460 -15.48 -7.80 16.96
N GLN A 461 -14.44 -7.15 17.51
CA GLN A 461 -14.65 -6.02 18.42
C GLN A 461 -15.34 -4.88 17.66
N SER A 462 -16.29 -4.18 18.30
CA SER A 462 -17.12 -3.16 17.63
C SER A 462 -17.90 -3.66 16.40
N ASP A 463 -18.13 -4.98 16.28
CA ASP A 463 -18.83 -5.60 15.14
C ASP A 463 -18.08 -5.42 13.79
N LEU A 464 -16.78 -5.05 13.82
CA LEU A 464 -16.03 -4.67 12.62
C LEU A 464 -15.93 -5.79 11.57
N SER A 465 -15.78 -7.04 12.02
CA SER A 465 -15.71 -8.20 11.12
C SER A 465 -17.05 -8.42 10.42
N GLU A 466 -18.16 -8.41 11.17
CA GLU A 466 -19.50 -8.57 10.60
C GLU A 466 -19.88 -7.39 9.69
N MET A 467 -19.58 -6.16 10.10
CA MET A 467 -19.78 -4.98 9.26
C MET A 467 -19.00 -5.06 7.94
N LEU A 468 -17.78 -5.63 7.96
CA LEU A 468 -17.02 -5.87 6.74
C LEU A 468 -17.68 -6.96 5.89
N LYS A 469 -18.09 -8.09 6.49
CA LYS A 469 -18.84 -9.16 5.80
C LYS A 469 -20.13 -8.66 5.16
N GLU A 470 -20.84 -7.73 5.78
CA GLU A 470 -22.04 -7.12 5.21
C GLU A 470 -21.76 -6.29 3.94
N GLN A 471 -20.53 -5.84 3.72
CA GLN A 471 -20.12 -5.10 2.50
C GLN A 471 -19.45 -6.00 1.46
N VAL A 472 -18.70 -7.01 1.89
CA VAL A 472 -17.85 -7.84 1.02
C VAL A 472 -18.30 -9.29 0.92
N GLY A 473 -19.28 -9.71 1.70
CA GLY A 473 -19.66 -11.11 1.84
C GLY A 473 -18.77 -11.89 2.81
N ASP A 474 -19.11 -13.17 3.00
CA ASP A 474 -18.50 -14.03 4.01
C ASP A 474 -17.07 -14.41 3.61
N PHE A 475 -16.11 -13.56 3.96
CA PHE A 475 -14.70 -13.73 3.65
C PHE A 475 -14.06 -14.96 4.30
N GLU A 476 -14.73 -15.63 5.25
CA GLU A 476 -14.24 -16.89 5.82
C GLU A 476 -14.52 -18.09 4.91
N LYS A 477 -15.47 -17.96 3.98
CA LYS A 477 -15.95 -19.05 3.12
C LYS A 477 -15.80 -18.77 1.63
N ASP A 478 -15.87 -17.50 1.21
CA ASP A 478 -15.77 -17.05 -0.18
C ASP A 478 -14.38 -16.43 -0.44
N ALA A 479 -13.67 -16.94 -1.43
CA ALA A 479 -12.33 -16.45 -1.80
C ALA A 479 -12.37 -15.04 -2.38
N ASP A 480 -13.40 -14.71 -3.17
CA ASP A 480 -13.57 -13.35 -3.70
C ASP A 480 -13.87 -12.37 -2.55
N ALA A 481 -14.63 -12.82 -1.54
CA ALA A 481 -14.91 -12.05 -0.31
C ALA A 481 -13.64 -11.79 0.49
N ALA A 482 -12.84 -12.83 0.72
CA ALA A 482 -11.52 -12.70 1.37
C ALA A 482 -10.62 -11.72 0.63
N PHE A 483 -10.60 -11.80 -0.69
CA PHE A 483 -9.76 -10.96 -1.51
C PHE A 483 -10.12 -9.48 -1.44
N ARG A 484 -11.40 -9.13 -1.63
CA ARG A 484 -11.84 -7.74 -1.54
C ARG A 484 -11.80 -7.21 -0.10
N ALA A 485 -12.04 -8.06 0.90
CA ALA A 485 -11.84 -7.72 2.31
C ALA A 485 -10.38 -7.34 2.60
N ASN A 486 -9.41 -8.11 2.08
CA ASN A 486 -7.99 -7.81 2.25
C ASN A 486 -7.65 -6.43 1.68
N GLN A 487 -8.07 -6.14 0.46
CA GLN A 487 -7.81 -4.85 -0.21
C GLN A 487 -8.36 -3.65 0.59
N ILE A 488 -9.53 -3.80 1.22
CA ILE A 488 -10.13 -2.78 2.08
C ILE A 488 -9.27 -2.55 3.32
N LEU A 489 -8.83 -3.61 3.99
CA LEU A 489 -7.99 -3.49 5.18
C LEU A 489 -6.65 -2.82 4.84
N GLU A 490 -6.03 -3.21 3.73
CA GLU A 490 -4.81 -2.56 3.23
C GLU A 490 -5.04 -1.06 2.99
N ARG A 491 -6.15 -0.68 2.36
CA ARG A 491 -6.52 0.73 2.13
C ARG A 491 -6.73 1.49 3.45
N VAL A 492 -7.40 0.88 4.41
CA VAL A 492 -7.69 1.48 5.74
C VAL A 492 -6.40 1.74 6.53
N VAL A 493 -5.41 0.85 6.43
CA VAL A 493 -4.12 0.97 7.12
C VAL A 493 -3.21 1.96 6.41
N MET A 494 -3.15 1.94 5.08
CA MET A 494 -2.26 2.80 4.30
C MET A 494 -2.66 4.28 4.31
N TYR A 495 -3.96 4.61 4.46
CA TYR A 495 -4.43 5.97 4.29
C TYR A 495 -5.32 6.45 5.44
N ASP A 496 -5.22 7.73 5.77
CA ASP A 496 -6.20 8.41 6.61
C ASP A 496 -7.50 8.71 5.84
N ALA A 497 -8.47 9.32 6.54
CA ALA A 497 -9.77 9.66 5.95
C ALA A 497 -9.68 10.74 4.86
N ASP A 498 -8.59 11.52 4.81
CA ASP A 498 -8.33 12.51 3.76
C ASP A 498 -7.55 11.90 2.58
N GLY A 499 -7.21 10.61 2.63
CA GLY A 499 -6.37 9.95 1.63
C GLY A 499 -4.88 10.28 1.75
N LYS A 500 -4.40 10.78 2.89
CA LYS A 500 -2.96 10.96 3.13
C LYS A 500 -2.34 9.65 3.59
N SER A 501 -1.14 9.37 3.08
CA SER A 501 -0.40 8.16 3.40
C SER A 501 -0.02 8.18 4.87
N MET A 502 -0.32 7.09 5.57
CA MET A 502 0.01 6.88 6.97
C MET A 502 1.43 6.31 7.05
N THR A 503 2.31 6.96 7.82
CA THR A 503 3.72 6.58 7.91
C THR A 503 4.18 6.55 9.36
N GLY A 504 4.98 5.56 9.77
CA GLY A 504 5.54 5.43 11.12
C GLY A 504 4.93 4.33 11.99
N GLY A 505 5.18 4.36 13.30
CA GLY A 505 4.84 3.25 14.24
C GLY A 505 3.35 3.02 14.53
N THR A 506 2.46 3.81 13.93
CA THR A 506 1.00 3.65 13.97
C THR A 506 0.40 3.26 12.61
N SER A 507 1.24 3.04 11.60
CA SER A 507 0.88 2.49 10.30
C SER A 507 1.61 1.15 10.16
N SER A 508 0.85 0.09 9.92
CA SER A 508 1.35 -1.28 9.74
C SER A 508 1.70 -2.03 11.01
N ASN A 509 0.77 -2.03 11.96
CA ASN A 509 0.68 -3.15 12.88
C ASN A 509 -0.05 -4.30 12.18
N SER A 510 0.22 -5.53 12.60
CA SER A 510 -0.40 -6.74 12.06
C SER A 510 -1.90 -6.89 12.37
N ARG A 511 -2.51 -5.85 12.95
CA ARG A 511 -3.89 -5.79 13.46
C ARG A 511 -4.46 -4.40 13.22
N ILE A 512 -5.79 -4.32 13.14
CA ILE A 512 -6.52 -3.05 13.04
C ILE A 512 -6.51 -2.34 14.40
N ASP A 513 -5.91 -1.15 14.42
CA ASP A 513 -5.70 -0.37 15.64
C ASP A 513 -6.82 0.65 15.93
N GLY A 514 -6.89 1.02 17.21
CA GLY A 514 -7.77 2.09 17.68
C GLY A 514 -9.16 1.61 18.12
N VAL A 515 -9.29 0.34 18.47
CA VAL A 515 -10.34 -0.13 19.37
C VAL A 515 -9.97 0.28 20.80
N THR A 516 -10.86 0.95 21.52
CA THR A 516 -10.65 1.34 22.92
C THR A 516 -10.69 0.14 23.87
N SER A 517 -10.25 0.31 25.12
CA SER A 517 -10.45 -0.71 26.16
C SER A 517 -11.92 -1.01 26.46
N SER A 518 -12.82 -0.08 26.11
CA SER A 518 -14.26 -0.31 26.17
C SER A 518 -14.79 -1.09 24.97
N GLY A 519 -13.97 -1.42 23.96
CA GLY A 519 -14.38 -2.16 22.77
C GLY A 519 -14.96 -1.31 21.65
N GLU A 520 -14.81 0.02 21.70
CA GLU A 520 -15.33 0.98 20.73
C GLU A 520 -14.25 1.38 19.70
N ALA A 521 -14.58 1.42 18.42
CA ALA A 521 -13.70 1.98 17.41
C ALA A 521 -13.61 3.51 17.57
N LYS A 522 -12.40 4.03 17.79
CA LYS A 522 -12.15 5.45 17.94
C LYS A 522 -12.20 6.17 16.59
N ASN A 523 -12.81 7.34 16.53
CA ASN A 523 -12.83 8.15 15.31
C ASN A 523 -11.40 8.47 14.83
N ASN A 524 -11.22 8.50 13.51
CA ASN A 524 -9.95 8.76 12.81
C ASN A 524 -8.84 7.73 13.06
N THR A 525 -9.14 6.56 13.66
CA THR A 525 -8.22 5.41 13.68
C THR A 525 -8.55 4.42 12.57
N GLU A 526 -7.73 3.38 12.40
CA GLU A 526 -7.98 2.29 11.45
C GLU A 526 -9.34 1.62 11.74
N ALA A 527 -9.59 1.27 13.00
CA ALA A 527 -10.88 0.74 13.43
C ALA A 527 -12.05 1.67 13.10
N GLY A 528 -11.90 2.99 13.32
CA GLY A 528 -12.92 3.97 12.99
C GLY A 528 -13.17 4.10 11.48
N ARG A 529 -12.12 4.03 10.67
CA ARG A 529 -12.23 4.02 9.20
C ARG A 529 -12.89 2.75 8.69
N LEU A 530 -12.52 1.58 9.22
CA LEU A 530 -13.17 0.32 8.90
C LEU A 530 -14.66 0.33 9.30
N GLN A 531 -14.98 0.91 10.46
CA GLN A 531 -16.37 1.13 10.86
C GLN A 531 -17.12 2.02 9.86
N ASN A 532 -16.48 3.07 9.33
CA ASN A 532 -17.08 3.90 8.29
C ASN A 532 -17.35 3.11 7.00
N VAL A 533 -16.48 2.18 6.61
CA VAL A 533 -16.74 1.26 5.49
C VAL A 533 -17.98 0.42 5.75
N GLY A 534 -18.12 -0.11 6.96
CA GLY A 534 -19.32 -0.84 7.36
C GLY A 534 -20.61 0.01 7.32
N LYS A 535 -20.54 1.27 7.75
CA LYS A 535 -21.71 2.17 7.83
C LYS A 535 -22.11 2.76 6.47
N TYR A 536 -21.12 3.21 5.70
CA TYR A 536 -21.33 4.03 4.50
C TYR A 536 -20.89 3.34 3.21
N GLY A 537 -20.38 2.10 3.30
CA GLY A 537 -19.85 1.36 2.16
C GLY A 537 -18.52 1.90 1.65
N PHE A 538 -18.19 1.49 0.42
CA PHE A 538 -16.92 1.78 -0.25
C PHE A 538 -16.67 3.27 -0.51
N GLU A 539 -17.71 4.12 -0.52
CA GLU A 539 -17.54 5.58 -0.69
C GLU A 539 -16.77 6.25 0.45
N SER A 540 -16.72 5.60 1.62
CA SER A 540 -15.91 6.07 2.76
C SER A 540 -14.42 5.74 2.62
N LEU A 541 -14.04 4.90 1.65
CA LEU A 541 -12.64 4.63 1.36
C LEU A 541 -12.02 5.79 0.59
N PRO A 542 -10.80 6.21 0.96
CA PRO A 542 -10.04 7.15 0.14
C PRO A 542 -9.72 6.51 -1.21
N ASP A 543 -9.60 7.33 -2.25
CA ASP A 543 -9.21 6.86 -3.57
C ASP A 543 -7.80 6.26 -3.55
N ALA A 544 -7.54 5.32 -4.46
CA ALA A 544 -6.20 4.77 -4.61
C ALA A 544 -5.28 5.91 -5.05
N LYS A 545 -4.19 6.14 -4.33
CA LYS A 545 -3.21 7.12 -4.80
C LYS A 545 -2.58 6.59 -6.08
N LYS A 546 -2.69 7.39 -7.14
CA LYS A 546 -1.90 7.17 -8.33
C LYS A 546 -0.46 7.57 -8.04
N PRO A 547 0.55 6.97 -8.68
CA PRO A 547 1.91 7.30 -8.31
C PRO A 547 2.31 8.75 -8.65
N GLU A 548 1.64 9.40 -9.60
CA GLU A 548 1.77 10.85 -9.84
C GLU A 548 1.28 11.73 -8.66
N ASP A 549 0.43 11.19 -7.78
CA ASP A 549 -0.11 11.91 -6.63
C ASP A 549 0.72 11.77 -5.35
N MET A 550 1.74 10.90 -5.37
CA MET A 550 2.62 10.67 -4.24
C MET A 550 3.43 11.93 -3.90
N LYS A 551 3.46 12.27 -2.60
CA LYS A 551 4.08 13.51 -2.12
C LYS A 551 5.56 13.59 -2.49
N LEU A 552 6.28 12.49 -2.30
CA LEU A 552 7.72 12.43 -2.56
C LEU A 552 8.05 12.58 -4.04
N TYR A 553 7.23 12.04 -4.94
CA TYR A 553 7.39 12.27 -6.38
C TYR A 553 7.08 13.74 -6.75
N LYS A 554 6.04 14.34 -6.17
CA LYS A 554 5.75 15.78 -6.35
C LYS A 554 6.87 16.68 -5.84
N ASP A 555 7.49 16.31 -4.71
CA ASP A 555 8.64 17.02 -4.16
C ASP A 555 9.87 16.91 -5.09
N PHE A 556 10.12 15.71 -5.65
CA PHE A 556 11.16 15.50 -6.67
C PHE A 556 10.92 16.37 -7.91
N LEU A 557 9.72 16.35 -8.50
CA LEU A 557 9.38 17.17 -9.67
C LEU A 557 9.51 18.67 -9.40
N LYS A 558 9.26 19.11 -8.16
CA LYS A 558 9.42 20.51 -7.76
C LYS A 558 10.88 20.91 -7.61
N ALA A 559 11.72 20.01 -7.10
CA ALA A 559 13.16 20.23 -6.97
C ALA A 559 13.86 20.19 -8.33
N ASN A 560 13.39 19.32 -9.23
CA ASN A 560 14.00 19.03 -10.53
C ASN A 560 12.97 19.24 -11.66
N PRO A 561 12.53 20.49 -11.94
CA PRO A 561 11.50 20.77 -12.94
C PRO A 561 11.91 20.34 -14.36
N ASP A 562 13.20 20.31 -14.64
CA ASP A 562 13.77 20.00 -15.95
C ASP A 562 14.21 18.52 -16.08
N ALA A 563 13.84 17.67 -15.11
CA ALA A 563 14.16 16.24 -15.16
C ALA A 563 13.56 15.58 -16.40
N ASP A 564 14.33 14.71 -17.07
CA ASP A 564 13.87 13.99 -18.25
C ASP A 564 12.86 12.88 -17.92
N ASP A 565 12.24 12.29 -18.94
CA ASP A 565 11.16 11.31 -18.75
C ASP A 565 11.64 10.02 -18.07
N ALA A 566 12.84 9.54 -18.37
CA ALA A 566 13.44 8.38 -17.70
C ALA A 566 13.77 8.69 -16.23
N SER A 567 14.38 9.85 -15.95
CA SER A 567 14.60 10.34 -14.58
C SER A 567 13.31 10.42 -13.77
N LYS A 568 12.25 11.00 -14.36
CA LYS A 568 10.91 11.06 -13.76
C LYS A 568 10.35 9.66 -13.49
N LYS A 569 10.51 8.71 -14.41
CA LYS A 569 10.02 7.34 -14.25
C LYS A 569 10.74 6.60 -13.11
N LEU A 570 12.06 6.70 -13.01
CA LEU A 570 12.86 6.12 -11.91
C LEU A 570 12.49 6.76 -10.55
N ALA A 571 12.34 8.08 -10.50
CA ALA A 571 11.87 8.78 -9.30
C ALA A 571 10.45 8.33 -8.89
N LYS A 572 9.56 8.10 -9.87
CA LYS A 572 8.21 7.55 -9.65
C LYS A 572 8.28 6.13 -9.08
N TYR A 573 9.21 5.29 -9.52
CA TYR A 573 9.45 3.97 -8.92
C TYR A 573 9.91 4.05 -7.47
N GLY A 574 10.86 4.94 -7.15
CA GLY A 574 11.31 5.14 -5.78
C GLY A 574 10.19 5.63 -4.85
N ALA A 575 9.39 6.59 -5.32
CA ALA A 575 8.22 7.06 -4.58
C ALA A 575 7.18 5.96 -4.39
N THR A 576 6.99 5.07 -5.37
CA THR A 576 6.07 3.92 -5.29
C THR A 576 6.53 2.91 -4.25
N LEU A 577 7.79 2.48 -4.30
CA LEU A 577 8.34 1.57 -3.29
C LEU A 577 8.19 2.16 -1.89
N ARG A 578 8.42 3.47 -1.74
CA ARG A 578 8.21 4.15 -0.46
C ARG A 578 6.74 4.17 -0.03
N GLU A 579 5.79 4.45 -0.92
CA GLU A 579 4.37 4.46 -0.58
C GLU A 579 3.91 3.11 -0.01
N TYR A 580 4.36 2.01 -0.62
CA TYR A 580 4.02 0.64 -0.20
C TYR A 580 4.98 0.06 0.86
N PHE A 581 6.05 0.76 1.22
CA PHE A 581 7.08 0.28 2.15
C PHE A 581 6.49 -0.24 3.46
N ASP A 582 5.58 0.55 4.04
CA ASP A 582 4.99 0.24 5.33
C ASP A 582 4.10 -1.01 5.27
N ILE A 583 3.44 -1.31 4.15
CA ILE A 583 2.59 -2.51 4.05
C ILE A 583 3.40 -3.78 3.74
N MET A 584 4.56 -3.63 3.11
CA MET A 584 5.46 -4.75 2.74
C MET A 584 6.40 -5.18 3.87
N LYS A 585 6.83 -4.27 4.75
CA LYS A 585 7.67 -4.64 5.93
C LYS A 585 6.93 -5.64 6.82
N SER A 586 7.63 -6.62 7.39
CA SER A 586 7.02 -7.80 8.04
C SER A 586 5.89 -7.47 9.04
N LYS A 587 4.77 -8.20 8.89
CA LYS A 587 3.64 -8.31 9.81
C LYS A 587 3.99 -9.08 11.12
N ASN A 588 5.24 -9.04 11.58
CA ASN A 588 5.72 -9.43 12.92
C ASN A 588 7.12 -8.83 13.17
N GLU A 589 7.38 -8.44 14.43
CA GLU A 589 8.34 -7.44 14.92
C GLU A 589 9.84 -7.55 14.53
N ALA A 590 10.49 -6.39 14.35
CA ALA A 590 11.66 -5.90 15.13
C ALA A 590 12.40 -4.74 14.44
N ASN A 591 12.58 -4.79 13.10
CA ASN A 591 13.66 -4.00 12.48
C ASN A 591 13.25 -2.77 11.65
N LYS A 592 11.98 -2.59 11.27
CA LYS A 592 11.54 -1.46 10.41
C LYS A 592 12.24 -1.40 9.03
N LEU A 593 12.73 -2.54 8.52
CA LEU A 593 13.44 -2.67 7.24
C LEU A 593 12.67 -3.60 6.28
N LEU A 594 13.00 -3.51 4.99
CA LEU A 594 12.37 -4.24 3.88
C LEU A 594 13.41 -5.08 3.13
N SER A 595 13.10 -6.35 2.86
CA SER A 595 13.92 -7.30 2.08
C SER A 595 13.33 -7.55 0.68
N LYS A 596 14.15 -8.05 -0.26
CA LYS A 596 13.69 -8.49 -1.60
C LYS A 596 12.53 -9.51 -1.51
N ASP A 597 12.66 -10.51 -0.64
CA ASP A 597 11.62 -11.53 -0.43
C ASP A 597 10.26 -10.95 -0.01
N GLN A 598 10.28 -9.87 0.77
CA GLN A 598 9.05 -9.19 1.20
C GLN A 598 8.41 -8.40 0.05
N ILE A 599 9.22 -7.74 -0.77
CA ILE A 599 8.73 -7.06 -1.98
C ILE A 599 8.12 -8.09 -2.94
N GLN A 600 8.82 -9.20 -3.18
CA GLN A 600 8.37 -10.27 -4.07
C GLN A 600 7.06 -10.89 -3.55
N SER A 601 7.02 -11.24 -2.26
CA SER A 601 5.84 -11.83 -1.63
C SER A 601 4.63 -10.90 -1.73
N TYR A 602 4.79 -9.59 -1.51
CA TYR A 602 3.69 -8.63 -1.64
C TYR A 602 3.26 -8.48 -3.10
N ARG A 603 4.22 -8.34 -4.02
CA ARG A 603 3.97 -8.24 -5.47
C ARG A 603 3.17 -9.44 -5.98
N ASP A 604 3.54 -10.66 -5.59
CA ASP A 604 2.87 -11.89 -6.03
C ASP A 604 1.52 -12.12 -5.35
N SER A 605 1.38 -11.75 -4.08
CA SER A 605 0.12 -11.92 -3.34
C SER A 605 -0.91 -10.82 -3.59
N SER A 606 -0.52 -9.74 -4.26
CA SER A 606 -1.34 -8.53 -4.48
C SER A 606 -1.66 -8.30 -5.97
N PRO A 607 -2.49 -9.14 -6.61
CA PRO A 607 -2.80 -8.99 -8.02
C PRO A 607 -3.56 -7.69 -8.36
N GLN A 608 -4.18 -7.04 -7.36
CA GLN A 608 -4.86 -5.75 -7.46
C GLN A 608 -3.94 -4.56 -7.75
N LEU A 609 -2.63 -4.73 -7.59
CA LEU A 609 -1.68 -3.66 -7.91
C LEU A 609 -1.80 -3.31 -9.40
N SER A 610 -1.80 -2.02 -9.71
CA SER A 610 -1.76 -1.57 -11.11
C SER A 610 -0.46 -2.04 -11.76
N ASP A 611 -0.50 -2.18 -13.09
CA ASP A 611 0.68 -2.61 -13.86
C ASP A 611 1.88 -1.70 -13.58
N GLU A 612 1.68 -0.39 -13.45
CA GLU A 612 2.74 0.55 -13.10
C GLU A 612 3.32 0.34 -11.69
N VAL A 613 2.51 -0.08 -10.71
CA VAL A 613 3.03 -0.40 -9.38
C VAL A 613 3.79 -1.73 -9.41
N LYS A 614 3.28 -2.75 -10.11
CA LYS A 614 4.00 -4.03 -10.29
C LYS A 614 5.33 -3.81 -10.98
N GLU A 615 5.35 -3.01 -12.03
CA GLU A 615 6.55 -2.60 -12.75
C GLU A 615 7.57 -1.95 -11.80
N ALA A 616 7.14 -0.99 -10.98
CA ALA A 616 8.01 -0.36 -9.99
C ALA A 616 8.60 -1.37 -8.99
N LEU A 617 7.79 -2.32 -8.49
CA LEU A 617 8.28 -3.37 -7.58
C LEU A 617 9.24 -4.33 -8.29
N ASP A 618 8.96 -4.70 -9.54
CA ASP A 618 9.80 -5.58 -10.37
C ASP A 618 11.16 -4.92 -10.69
N PHE A 619 11.20 -3.59 -10.83
CA PHE A 619 12.45 -2.82 -10.90
C PHE A 619 13.28 -2.96 -9.62
N TRP A 620 12.67 -2.73 -8.45
CA TRP A 620 13.37 -2.82 -7.17
C TRP A 620 13.69 -4.24 -6.71
N LEU A 621 13.11 -5.25 -7.35
CA LEU A 621 13.48 -6.65 -7.17
C LEU A 621 14.78 -7.02 -7.91
N GLN A 622 15.22 -6.19 -8.87
CA GLN A 622 16.50 -6.38 -9.52
C GLN A 622 17.61 -6.23 -8.48
N PRO A 623 18.55 -7.19 -8.38
CA PRO A 623 19.62 -7.12 -7.40
C PRO A 623 20.39 -5.79 -7.40
N GLY A 624 20.81 -5.33 -8.58
CA GLY A 624 21.53 -4.07 -8.72
C GLY A 624 20.76 -2.84 -8.23
N ALA A 625 19.45 -2.77 -8.50
CA ALA A 625 18.62 -1.65 -8.07
C ALA A 625 18.40 -1.68 -6.55
N PHE A 626 18.14 -2.86 -5.99
CA PHE A 626 17.93 -3.00 -4.55
C PHE A 626 19.19 -2.70 -3.74
N ASP A 627 20.34 -3.20 -4.19
CA ASP A 627 21.59 -3.06 -3.45
C ASP A 627 22.02 -1.58 -3.42
N ASP A 628 21.81 -0.84 -4.52
CA ASP A 628 22.05 0.61 -4.58
C ASP A 628 21.24 1.40 -3.54
N ILE A 629 19.93 1.12 -3.42
CA ILE A 629 19.11 1.81 -2.42
C ILE A 629 19.48 1.40 -0.99
N GLU A 630 19.84 0.16 -0.74
CA GLU A 630 19.96 -0.42 0.59
C GLU A 630 20.88 0.32 1.56
N THR A 631 21.99 0.86 1.07
CA THR A 631 22.99 1.55 1.89
C THR A 631 22.92 3.06 1.74
N THR A 632 21.93 3.60 1.02
CA THR A 632 21.95 4.99 0.57
C THR A 632 22.04 6.02 1.72
N ALA A 633 21.38 5.79 2.87
CA ALA A 633 21.47 6.72 4.01
C ALA A 633 22.79 6.61 4.78
N ASP A 634 23.48 5.48 4.71
CA ASP A 634 24.65 5.14 5.53
C ASP A 634 25.83 4.56 4.70
N ARG A 635 25.94 4.94 3.41
CA ARG A 635 26.81 4.33 2.36
C ARG A 635 28.28 4.21 2.72
N LEU A 636 28.79 5.05 3.62
CA LEU A 636 30.17 5.03 4.11
C LEU A 636 30.37 4.26 5.43
N THR A 637 29.32 3.66 6.00
CA THR A 637 29.38 3.11 7.36
C THR A 637 28.61 1.82 7.54
N LYS A 638 27.93 1.33 6.50
CA LYS A 638 27.13 0.11 6.49
C LYS A 638 27.37 -0.62 5.18
N ASP A 639 27.64 -1.92 5.28
CA ASP A 639 27.71 -2.85 4.14
C ASP A 639 26.29 -3.30 3.74
N HIS A 640 26.18 -3.98 2.60
CA HIS A 640 24.90 -4.55 2.15
C HIS A 640 24.49 -5.73 3.06
N ASP A 641 23.42 -5.58 3.84
CA ASP A 641 22.77 -6.58 4.69
C ASP A 641 21.47 -7.15 4.10
N GLY A 642 21.10 -6.76 2.87
CA GLY A 642 19.89 -7.18 2.18
C GLY A 642 18.62 -6.50 2.71
N LEU A 643 18.75 -5.40 3.46
CA LEU A 643 17.63 -4.73 4.13
C LEU A 643 17.61 -3.22 3.87
N VAL A 644 16.61 -2.77 3.11
CA VAL A 644 16.33 -1.36 2.83
C VAL A 644 15.56 -0.72 3.98
N SER A 645 16.04 0.42 4.49
CA SER A 645 15.26 1.25 5.40
C SER A 645 14.42 2.29 4.65
N LEU A 646 13.38 2.77 5.32
CA LEU A 646 12.58 3.90 4.85
C LEU A 646 13.44 5.16 4.64
N LYS A 647 14.47 5.33 5.47
CA LYS A 647 15.38 6.47 5.37
C LYS A 647 16.25 6.37 4.12
N ASP A 648 16.66 5.17 3.74
CA ASP A 648 17.45 4.93 2.54
C ASP A 648 16.69 5.39 1.30
N LEU A 649 15.41 5.00 1.16
CA LEU A 649 14.56 5.43 0.04
C LEU A 649 14.34 6.94 0.00
N GLU A 650 14.12 7.56 1.16
CA GLU A 650 13.95 9.02 1.24
C GLU A 650 15.22 9.78 0.86
N VAL A 651 16.39 9.27 1.28
CA VAL A 651 17.68 9.88 0.91
C VAL A 651 17.99 9.63 -0.56
N TRP A 652 17.72 8.44 -1.08
CA TRP A 652 17.88 8.12 -2.49
C TRP A 652 17.11 9.08 -3.36
N LEU A 653 15.80 9.23 -3.12
CA LEU A 653 14.96 10.10 -3.94
C LEU A 653 15.34 11.59 -3.85
N ASP A 654 15.85 12.05 -2.71
CA ASP A 654 16.20 13.45 -2.46
C ASP A 654 17.62 13.84 -2.94
N LYS A 655 18.53 12.87 -3.10
CA LYS A 655 19.95 13.14 -3.31
C LYS A 655 20.60 12.37 -4.46
N TYR A 656 20.04 11.23 -4.83
CA TYR A 656 20.71 10.26 -5.71
C TYR A 656 19.85 9.76 -6.87
N ALA A 657 18.52 9.97 -6.82
CA ALA A 657 17.65 9.69 -7.95
C ALA A 657 18.10 10.54 -9.17
N PRO A 658 18.22 9.92 -10.36
CA PRO A 658 18.66 10.61 -11.56
C PRO A 658 17.82 11.84 -11.89
N THR A 659 18.47 12.89 -12.39
CA THR A 659 17.82 14.15 -12.78
C THR A 659 18.09 14.55 -14.22
N THR A 660 19.02 13.86 -14.90
CA THR A 660 19.41 14.16 -16.28
C THR A 660 19.39 12.91 -17.16
N PRO A 661 19.30 13.06 -18.50
CA PRO A 661 19.30 11.93 -19.44
C PRO A 661 20.50 11.00 -19.30
N ARG A 662 21.66 11.57 -18.97
CA ARG A 662 22.89 10.83 -18.73
C ARG A 662 22.79 10.02 -17.44
N GLU A 663 22.45 10.69 -16.33
CA GLU A 663 22.32 10.02 -15.03
C GLU A 663 21.30 8.88 -15.07
N SER A 664 20.17 9.06 -15.77
CA SER A 664 19.13 8.02 -15.84
C SER A 664 19.55 6.83 -16.69
N SER A 665 20.29 7.06 -17.77
CA SER A 665 20.83 6.00 -18.62
C SER A 665 21.97 5.26 -17.92
N ASP A 666 22.92 5.99 -17.33
CA ASP A 666 24.02 5.41 -16.55
C ASP A 666 23.45 4.55 -15.41
N TYR A 667 22.43 5.02 -14.68
CA TYR A 667 21.78 4.27 -13.61
C TYR A 667 21.18 2.94 -14.09
N VAL A 668 20.49 2.94 -15.24
CA VAL A 668 19.89 1.73 -15.80
C VAL A 668 20.95 0.75 -16.29
N GLY A 669 22.04 1.26 -16.87
CA GLY A 669 23.21 0.45 -17.22
C GLY A 669 23.86 -0.20 -15.99
N ASP A 670 24.06 0.56 -14.92
CA ASP A 670 24.66 0.10 -13.68
C ASP A 670 23.83 -1.00 -13.02
N VAL A 671 22.50 -0.84 -12.98
CA VAL A 671 21.58 -1.89 -12.48
C VAL A 671 21.74 -3.17 -13.30
N ALA A 672 21.80 -3.07 -14.62
CA ALA A 672 21.95 -4.24 -15.49
C ALA A 672 23.30 -4.95 -15.30
N VAL A 673 24.39 -4.21 -15.10
CA VAL A 673 25.72 -4.78 -14.84
C VAL A 673 25.78 -5.44 -13.46
N ALA A 674 25.28 -4.77 -12.43
CA ALA A 674 25.24 -5.31 -11.07
C ALA A 674 24.40 -6.60 -11.00
N ASN A 675 23.35 -6.73 -11.81
CA ASN A 675 22.57 -7.97 -11.91
C ASN A 675 23.38 -9.18 -12.42
N ILE A 676 24.47 -8.96 -13.18
CA ILE A 676 25.30 -10.05 -13.74
C ILE A 676 26.06 -10.77 -12.63
N THR A 677 26.59 -10.03 -11.67
CA THR A 677 27.47 -10.55 -10.61
C THR A 677 26.75 -10.80 -9.30
N ALA A 678 25.49 -10.36 -9.14
CA ALA A 678 24.72 -10.52 -7.90
C ALA A 678 24.54 -11.98 -7.43
N GLY A 679 24.63 -12.95 -8.35
CA GLY A 679 24.57 -14.38 -8.03
C GLY A 679 25.94 -15.05 -7.81
N VAL A 680 27.04 -14.30 -7.90
CA VAL A 680 28.40 -14.82 -7.78
C VAL A 680 28.85 -14.74 -6.32
N ASP A 681 29.21 -15.88 -5.75
CA ASP A 681 29.79 -15.93 -4.40
C ASP A 681 31.26 -15.51 -4.44
N THR A 682 31.57 -14.35 -3.85
CA THR A 682 32.92 -13.82 -3.73
C THR A 682 33.55 -14.05 -2.34
N SER A 683 32.80 -14.63 -1.39
CA SER A 683 33.23 -14.70 0.02
C SER A 683 34.48 -15.54 0.27
N ASP A 684 34.74 -16.53 -0.59
CA ASP A 684 35.93 -17.38 -0.57
C ASP A 684 37.08 -16.85 -1.43
N LEU A 685 36.91 -15.69 -2.08
CA LEU A 685 37.97 -15.08 -2.90
C LEU A 685 38.98 -14.33 -2.03
N ASP A 686 40.25 -14.46 -2.39
CA ASP A 686 41.35 -13.82 -1.68
C ASP A 686 42.43 -13.30 -2.64
N ALA A 687 43.55 -12.80 -2.10
CA ALA A 687 44.67 -12.29 -2.89
C ALA A 687 45.33 -13.33 -3.84
N ASP A 688 45.03 -14.64 -3.76
CA ASP A 688 45.52 -15.64 -4.72
C ASP A 688 44.93 -15.41 -6.12
N ILE A 689 43.74 -14.80 -6.23
CA ILE A 689 43.10 -14.52 -7.53
C ILE A 689 43.96 -13.66 -8.46
N PHE A 690 44.80 -12.78 -7.91
CA PHE A 690 45.71 -11.93 -8.71
C PHE A 690 47.01 -12.64 -9.08
N LYS A 691 47.36 -13.72 -8.38
CA LYS A 691 48.58 -14.50 -8.61
C LYS A 691 48.33 -15.68 -9.55
N ASN A 692 47.14 -16.28 -9.44
CA ASN A 692 46.72 -17.44 -10.21
C ASN A 692 45.28 -17.27 -10.73
N PRO A 693 44.99 -16.21 -11.52
CA PRO A 693 43.63 -15.92 -12.00
C PRO A 693 43.01 -17.09 -12.76
N GLU A 694 43.81 -17.92 -13.43
CA GLU A 694 43.36 -19.09 -14.19
C GLU A 694 42.74 -20.22 -13.35
N LYS A 695 42.86 -20.19 -12.02
CA LYS A 695 42.21 -21.16 -11.12
C LYS A 695 40.73 -20.83 -10.86
N TYR A 696 40.32 -19.61 -11.17
CA TYR A 696 39.01 -19.08 -10.85
C TYR A 696 38.13 -19.02 -12.11
N THR A 697 36.83 -19.17 -11.93
CA THR A 697 35.86 -19.08 -13.03
C THR A 697 35.80 -17.66 -13.60
N VAL A 698 35.26 -17.53 -14.81
CA VAL A 698 35.06 -16.21 -15.45
C VAL A 698 34.11 -15.37 -14.59
N GLU A 699 33.08 -15.99 -14.04
CA GLU A 699 32.09 -15.42 -13.13
C GLU A 699 32.73 -14.93 -11.82
N GLN A 700 33.57 -15.74 -11.17
CA GLN A 700 34.28 -15.34 -9.94
C GLN A 700 35.24 -14.18 -10.19
N ARG A 701 35.92 -14.15 -11.34
CA ARG A 701 36.80 -13.03 -11.70
C ARG A 701 36.00 -11.77 -11.98
N ALA A 702 34.84 -11.88 -12.66
CA ALA A 702 33.92 -10.77 -12.85
C ALA A 702 33.37 -10.24 -11.49
N GLY A 703 33.00 -11.13 -10.58
CA GLY A 703 32.57 -10.79 -9.21
C GLY A 703 33.67 -10.09 -8.42
N ALA A 704 34.92 -10.56 -8.49
CA ALA A 704 36.05 -9.88 -7.85
C ALA A 704 36.31 -8.48 -8.43
N ILE A 705 36.15 -8.27 -9.74
CA ILE A 705 36.24 -6.93 -10.32
C ILE A 705 35.14 -6.04 -9.74
N GLN A 706 33.92 -6.56 -9.57
CA GLN A 706 32.81 -5.81 -8.97
C GLN A 706 33.11 -5.37 -7.53
N ASP A 707 33.62 -6.27 -6.68
CA ASP A 707 34.00 -5.95 -5.30
C ASP A 707 35.11 -4.88 -5.24
N LEU A 708 36.11 -5.00 -6.11
CA LEU A 708 37.22 -4.04 -6.20
C LEU A 708 36.73 -2.66 -6.65
N THR A 709 35.78 -2.61 -7.58
CA THR A 709 35.16 -1.37 -8.03
C THR A 709 34.29 -0.72 -6.97
N TYR A 710 33.58 -1.52 -6.17
CA TYR A 710 32.89 -1.02 -4.99
C TYR A 710 33.86 -0.39 -4.00
N LEU A 711 34.94 -1.11 -3.68
CA LEU A 711 35.99 -0.60 -2.81
C LEU A 711 36.60 0.70 -3.34
N GLN A 712 36.88 0.78 -4.65
CA GLN A 712 37.40 1.99 -5.29
C GLN A 712 36.48 3.20 -5.04
N ALA A 713 35.17 3.00 -5.20
CA ALA A 713 34.20 4.05 -4.98
C ALA A 713 34.05 4.40 -3.50
N LEU A 714 34.09 3.45 -2.57
CA LEU A 714 34.10 3.73 -1.14
C LEU A 714 35.30 4.59 -0.72
N VAL A 715 36.49 4.30 -1.29
CA VAL A 715 37.71 5.12 -1.06
C VAL A 715 37.51 6.53 -1.61
N ALA A 716 37.02 6.66 -2.85
CA ALA A 716 36.78 7.95 -3.50
C ALA A 716 35.70 8.78 -2.78
N GLN A 717 34.58 8.18 -2.40
CA GLN A 717 33.49 8.82 -1.66
C GLN A 717 33.96 9.26 -0.27
N GLY A 718 34.75 8.43 0.43
CA GLY A 718 35.36 8.82 1.70
C GLY A 718 36.32 10.00 1.55
N ASN A 719 37.07 10.07 0.45
CA ASN A 719 37.95 11.20 0.16
C ASN A 719 37.15 12.50 -0.06
N GLY A 720 36.09 12.42 -0.87
CA GLY A 720 35.13 13.51 -1.06
C GLY A 720 34.46 13.95 0.25
N ALA A 721 34.17 13.00 1.15
CA ALA A 721 33.63 13.25 2.49
C ALA A 721 34.66 13.79 3.51
N GLY A 722 35.94 13.89 3.13
CA GLY A 722 37.02 14.38 3.98
C GLY A 722 37.61 13.36 4.95
N MET A 723 37.30 12.07 4.82
CA MET A 723 37.78 11.00 5.71
C MET A 723 39.30 10.79 5.65
N TRP A 724 39.89 11.08 4.49
CA TRP A 724 41.32 10.91 4.22
C TRP A 724 42.13 12.21 4.42
N LYS A 725 41.66 13.13 5.27
CA LYS A 725 42.35 14.41 5.54
C LYS A 725 42.87 14.50 6.97
N GLY A 726 44.04 15.11 7.13
CA GLY A 726 44.60 15.45 8.45
C GLY A 726 44.77 14.24 9.37
N ALA A 727 44.37 14.37 10.64
CA ALA A 727 44.51 13.33 11.66
C ALA A 727 43.60 12.11 11.44
N ASP A 728 42.55 12.25 10.63
CA ASP A 728 41.64 11.15 10.29
C ASP A 728 42.32 10.17 9.34
N ALA A 729 43.09 10.67 8.36
CA ALA A 729 43.93 9.87 7.47
C ALA A 729 44.96 9.03 8.24
N ASP A 730 45.59 9.62 9.27
CA ASP A 730 46.53 8.91 10.15
C ASP A 730 45.85 7.80 10.94
N THR A 731 44.57 7.97 11.29
CA THR A 731 43.79 7.00 12.06
C THR A 731 43.33 5.85 11.16
N LEU A 732 42.86 6.15 9.95
CA LEU A 732 42.48 5.15 8.95
C LEU A 732 43.67 4.32 8.50
N SER A 733 44.78 4.94 8.10
CA SER A 733 46.00 4.25 7.66
C SER A 733 46.53 3.27 8.71
N LYS A 734 46.49 3.64 10.00
CA LYS A 734 46.89 2.73 11.09
C LYS A 734 45.92 1.56 11.30
N LYS A 735 44.63 1.81 11.09
CA LYS A 735 43.59 0.78 11.25
C LYS A 735 43.65 -0.24 10.12
N LEU A 736 43.81 0.25 8.89
CA LEU A 736 43.78 -0.53 7.65
C LEU A 736 45.13 -1.13 7.26
N ASP A 737 46.21 -0.80 7.99
CA ASP A 737 47.60 -1.07 7.59
C ASP A 737 47.89 -0.62 6.15
N SER A 738 47.46 0.61 5.84
CA SER A 738 47.41 1.13 4.47
C SER A 738 48.17 2.45 4.30
N SER A 739 48.33 2.89 3.05
CA SER A 739 48.74 4.25 2.73
C SER A 739 47.76 5.28 3.32
N LYS A 740 48.29 6.48 3.60
CA LYS A 740 47.51 7.67 3.97
C LYS A 740 47.00 8.41 2.75
N ASP A 741 47.57 8.15 1.58
CA ASP A 741 47.12 8.73 0.33
C ASP A 741 46.06 7.80 -0.29
N PRO A 742 44.79 8.22 -0.35
CA PRO A 742 43.74 7.41 -0.97
C PRO A 742 44.01 7.14 -2.46
N GLN A 743 44.84 7.96 -3.13
CA GLN A 743 45.19 7.72 -4.53
C GLN A 743 46.05 6.47 -4.70
N GLU A 744 47.02 6.24 -3.80
CA GLU A 744 47.87 5.04 -3.86
C GLU A 744 47.04 3.75 -3.66
N ILE A 745 45.95 3.83 -2.89
CA ILE A 745 44.99 2.73 -2.70
C ILE A 745 44.19 2.50 -3.99
N ILE A 746 43.66 3.58 -4.59
CA ILE A 746 42.92 3.54 -5.86
C ILE A 746 43.77 2.99 -7.00
N ASP A 747 45.05 3.35 -7.06
CA ASP A 747 46.00 2.89 -8.06
C ASP A 747 46.24 1.38 -7.91
N GLU A 748 46.45 0.88 -6.69
CA GLU A 748 46.59 -0.58 -6.46
C GLU A 748 45.31 -1.35 -6.82
N ILE A 749 44.13 -0.81 -6.50
CA ILE A 749 42.85 -1.41 -6.89
C ILE A 749 42.76 -1.52 -8.41
N SER A 750 43.11 -0.45 -9.12
CA SER A 750 43.09 -0.40 -10.59
C SER A 750 44.04 -1.43 -11.21
N ASP A 751 45.27 -1.52 -10.70
CA ASP A 751 46.25 -2.53 -11.11
C ASP A 751 45.75 -3.96 -10.93
N LYS A 752 44.96 -4.22 -9.88
CA LYS A 752 44.40 -5.54 -9.59
C LYS A 752 43.20 -5.85 -10.45
N ILE A 753 42.34 -4.88 -10.72
CA ILE A 753 41.26 -4.99 -11.70
C ILE A 753 41.84 -5.37 -13.07
N ASP A 754 42.91 -4.70 -13.52
CA ASP A 754 43.53 -4.95 -14.82
C ASP A 754 44.17 -6.34 -14.93
N LYS A 755 44.55 -6.97 -13.81
CA LYS A 755 45.03 -8.38 -13.80
C LYS A 755 43.91 -9.39 -13.98
N LEU A 756 42.67 -9.03 -13.65
CA LEU A 756 41.49 -9.91 -13.75
C LEU A 756 40.74 -9.72 -15.06
N LYS A 757 40.88 -8.56 -15.70
CA LYS A 757 40.29 -8.25 -17.01
C LYS A 757 41.02 -8.99 -18.13
N ASP A 758 40.41 -10.06 -18.63
CA ASP A 758 40.83 -10.75 -19.85
C ASP A 758 39.68 -10.89 -20.85
N GLU A 759 39.99 -11.38 -22.05
CA GLU A 759 39.02 -11.52 -23.15
C GLU A 759 37.78 -12.35 -22.75
N ASP A 760 37.95 -13.38 -21.91
CA ASP A 760 36.86 -14.25 -21.47
C ASP A 760 35.93 -13.52 -20.49
N VAL A 761 36.50 -12.80 -19.51
CA VAL A 761 35.75 -11.97 -18.54
C VAL A 761 35.02 -10.84 -19.24
N THR A 762 35.71 -10.18 -20.16
CA THR A 762 35.17 -9.09 -20.96
C THR A 762 33.98 -9.56 -21.80
N LYS A 763 34.12 -10.67 -22.54
CA LYS A 763 33.04 -11.24 -23.34
C LYS A 763 31.87 -11.73 -22.48
N TYR A 764 32.16 -12.35 -21.34
CA TYR A 764 31.13 -12.77 -20.39
C TYR A 764 30.28 -11.59 -19.94
N LEU A 765 30.90 -10.47 -19.62
CA LEU A 765 30.17 -9.26 -19.26
C LEU A 765 29.33 -8.76 -20.45
N GLU A 766 29.85 -8.73 -21.69
CA GLU A 766 29.09 -8.20 -22.84
C GLU A 766 27.81 -9.00 -23.10
N ASP A 767 27.98 -10.31 -23.26
CA ASP A 767 26.90 -11.22 -23.60
C ASP A 767 25.81 -11.20 -22.51
N ASN A 768 26.20 -11.01 -21.25
CA ASN A 768 25.25 -10.96 -20.15
C ASN A 768 24.64 -9.57 -19.93
N THR A 769 25.31 -8.46 -20.24
CA THR A 769 24.68 -7.15 -20.05
C THR A 769 23.55 -6.90 -21.03
N ASP A 770 23.72 -7.23 -22.32
CA ASP A 770 22.65 -7.09 -23.32
C ASP A 770 21.43 -7.95 -22.94
N LYS A 771 21.67 -9.15 -22.38
CA LYS A 771 20.63 -10.03 -21.87
C LYS A 771 19.93 -9.46 -20.63
N GLN A 772 20.68 -8.87 -19.69
CA GLN A 772 20.12 -8.25 -18.49
C GLN A 772 19.33 -6.99 -18.82
N LEU A 773 19.80 -6.14 -19.73
CA LEU A 773 19.05 -4.98 -20.22
C LEU A 773 17.75 -5.41 -20.92
N GLY A 774 17.80 -6.45 -21.75
CA GLY A 774 16.61 -7.03 -22.36
C GLY A 774 15.60 -7.52 -21.31
N THR A 775 16.08 -8.28 -20.32
CA THR A 775 15.23 -8.79 -19.22
C THR A 775 14.66 -7.66 -18.37
N LEU A 776 15.47 -6.63 -18.07
CA LEU A 776 15.05 -5.45 -17.33
C LEU A 776 13.91 -4.74 -18.05
N PHE A 777 14.04 -4.48 -19.34
CA PHE A 777 13.01 -3.79 -20.12
C PHE A 777 11.78 -4.63 -20.43
N ASP A 778 11.92 -5.95 -20.59
CA ASP A 778 10.78 -6.84 -20.74
C ASP A 778 9.90 -6.83 -19.47
N ASN A 779 10.52 -6.72 -18.30
CA ASN A 779 9.82 -6.56 -17.02
C ASN A 779 9.40 -5.11 -16.74
N ASN A 780 10.01 -4.13 -17.42
CA ASN A 780 9.82 -2.70 -17.19
C ASN A 780 9.58 -1.92 -18.51
N PRO A 781 8.49 -2.21 -19.23
CA PRO A 781 8.21 -1.60 -20.54
C PRO A 781 8.02 -0.08 -20.47
N GLY A 782 7.42 0.44 -19.39
CA GLY A 782 7.27 1.86 -19.16
C GLY A 782 8.59 2.58 -18.87
N LEU A 783 9.60 1.90 -18.29
CA LEU A 783 10.95 2.44 -18.18
C LEU A 783 11.63 2.51 -19.54
N LYS A 784 11.49 1.46 -20.37
CA LYS A 784 11.99 1.46 -21.74
C LYS A 784 11.39 2.61 -22.56
N ASP A 785 10.07 2.76 -22.51
CA ASP A 785 9.36 3.83 -23.21
C ASP A 785 9.86 5.21 -22.76
N ALA A 786 10.08 5.40 -21.45
CA ALA A 786 10.60 6.64 -20.91
C ALA A 786 12.03 6.95 -21.40
N LEU A 787 12.93 5.96 -21.42
CA LEU A 787 14.28 6.11 -21.98
C LEU A 787 14.27 6.39 -23.49
N GLU A 788 13.43 5.70 -24.26
CA GLU A 788 13.28 5.97 -25.69
C GLU A 788 12.74 7.37 -25.97
N ASN A 789 11.81 7.86 -25.14
CA ASN A 789 11.29 9.22 -25.25
C ASN A 789 12.37 10.24 -24.86
N THR A 790 13.09 10.03 -23.77
CA THR A 790 14.26 10.85 -23.44
C THR A 790 15.26 10.86 -24.60
N TYR A 791 15.57 9.71 -25.22
CA TYR A 791 16.49 9.63 -26.36
C TYR A 791 15.99 10.42 -27.56
N LYS A 792 14.71 10.30 -27.91
CA LYS A 792 14.10 11.07 -29.00
C LYS A 792 14.17 12.56 -28.69
N ASP A 793 13.84 12.98 -27.48
CA ASP A 793 13.86 14.38 -27.09
C ASP A 793 15.28 14.95 -27.06
N VAL A 794 16.25 14.22 -26.53
CA VAL A 794 17.64 14.67 -26.40
C VAL A 794 18.36 14.66 -27.75
N ILE A 795 18.31 13.54 -28.47
CA ILE A 795 19.13 13.31 -29.67
C ILE A 795 18.43 13.80 -30.94
N ASN A 796 17.11 13.65 -31.09
CA ASN A 796 16.48 14.10 -32.33
C ASN A 796 16.34 15.63 -32.41
N THR A 797 16.26 16.31 -31.25
CA THR A 797 16.09 17.76 -31.18
C THR A 797 17.42 18.51 -31.02
N GLY A 798 18.38 17.94 -30.29
CA GLY A 798 19.63 18.61 -29.92
C GLY A 798 19.47 19.61 -28.77
N ASN A 799 18.31 19.70 -28.11
CA ASN A 799 18.04 20.70 -27.07
C ASN A 799 18.99 20.60 -25.87
N VAL A 800 19.43 19.40 -25.50
CA VAL A 800 20.37 19.20 -24.38
C VAL A 800 21.69 19.96 -24.56
N ILE A 801 22.04 20.29 -25.82
CA ILE A 801 23.26 21.03 -26.13
C ILE A 801 23.17 22.45 -25.55
N ASP A 802 21.99 23.05 -25.52
CA ASP A 802 21.79 24.40 -24.98
C ASP A 802 22.01 24.39 -23.45
N ASP A 803 21.48 23.39 -22.74
CA ASP A 803 21.68 23.22 -21.29
C ASP A 803 23.16 22.97 -20.95
N LEU A 804 23.83 22.13 -21.75
CA LEU A 804 25.27 21.88 -21.63
C LEU A 804 26.08 23.13 -21.94
N TRP A 805 25.63 23.94 -22.90
CA TRP A 805 26.25 25.22 -23.25
C TRP A 805 26.20 26.20 -22.07
N GLU A 806 25.04 26.35 -21.43
CA GLU A 806 24.89 27.17 -20.23
C GLU A 806 25.76 26.67 -19.08
N THR A 807 25.76 25.36 -18.82
CA THR A 807 26.54 24.73 -17.75
C THR A 807 28.05 24.93 -17.93
N ASN A 808 28.53 24.87 -19.18
CA ASN A 808 29.93 25.07 -19.53
C ASN A 808 30.31 26.53 -19.78
N THR A 809 29.39 27.47 -19.56
CA THR A 809 29.65 28.91 -19.68
C THR A 809 30.02 29.51 -18.32
N LYS A 810 31.27 29.98 -18.19
CA LYS A 810 31.76 30.66 -16.97
C LYS A 810 32.25 32.05 -17.30
N LYS A 811 31.77 33.06 -16.56
CA LYS A 811 32.12 34.49 -16.75
C LYS A 811 31.91 34.96 -18.21
N GLY A 812 30.88 34.45 -18.88
CA GLY A 812 30.55 34.80 -20.26
C GLY A 812 31.45 34.16 -21.33
N LYS A 813 32.28 33.17 -20.99
CA LYS A 813 33.02 32.35 -21.96
C LYS A 813 32.61 30.89 -21.82
N THR A 814 32.26 30.28 -22.95
CA THR A 814 31.87 28.87 -23.02
C THR A 814 33.07 28.00 -23.31
N ASN A 815 33.20 26.88 -22.60
CA ASN A 815 34.14 25.82 -22.95
C ASN A 815 33.52 24.91 -24.02
N ILE A 816 33.64 25.32 -25.28
CA ILE A 816 33.00 24.64 -26.43
C ILE A 816 33.40 23.16 -26.56
N PRO A 817 34.69 22.77 -26.42
CA PRO A 817 35.08 21.36 -26.40
C PRO A 817 34.39 20.53 -25.30
N ALA A 818 34.18 21.10 -24.11
CA ALA A 818 33.49 20.41 -23.02
C ALA A 818 32.02 20.15 -23.34
N VAL A 819 31.30 21.14 -23.90
CA VAL A 819 29.90 20.97 -24.33
C VAL A 819 29.76 19.78 -25.30
N LEU A 820 30.63 19.71 -26.29
CA LEU A 820 30.59 18.68 -27.32
C LEU A 820 30.91 17.29 -26.76
N THR A 821 31.83 17.24 -25.80
CA THR A 821 32.21 16.02 -25.09
C THR A 821 31.07 15.51 -24.21
N ASP A 822 30.47 16.40 -23.40
CA ASP A 822 29.36 16.06 -22.51
C ASP A 822 28.13 15.58 -23.31
N PHE A 823 27.86 16.22 -24.46
CA PHE A 823 26.79 15.80 -25.36
C PHE A 823 27.05 14.43 -25.95
N HIS A 824 28.25 14.20 -26.47
CA HIS A 824 28.64 12.92 -27.05
C HIS A 824 28.50 11.78 -26.04
N GLN A 825 28.94 12.01 -24.80
CA GLN A 825 28.86 11.04 -23.72
C GLN A 825 27.41 10.75 -23.31
N THR A 826 26.58 11.79 -23.21
CA THR A 826 25.14 11.65 -22.94
C THR A 826 24.48 10.78 -24.01
N ALA A 827 24.74 11.09 -25.28
CA ALA A 827 24.21 10.31 -26.41
C ALA A 827 24.65 8.86 -26.37
N GLN A 828 25.94 8.60 -26.11
CA GLN A 828 26.50 7.26 -26.05
C GLN A 828 25.90 6.43 -24.91
N SER A 829 25.77 7.01 -23.72
CA SER A 829 25.16 6.32 -22.57
C SER A 829 23.75 5.81 -22.92
N MET A 830 22.92 6.69 -23.47
CA MET A 830 21.56 6.35 -23.89
C MET A 830 21.53 5.32 -25.03
N GLN A 831 22.40 5.48 -26.02
CA GLN A 831 22.53 4.55 -27.15
C GLN A 831 22.90 3.15 -26.69
N ASN A 832 23.84 3.03 -25.76
CA ASN A 832 24.29 1.73 -25.25
C ASN A 832 23.17 1.02 -24.51
N VAL A 833 22.47 1.71 -23.61
CA VAL A 833 21.37 1.15 -22.83
C VAL A 833 20.20 0.75 -23.73
N LEU A 834 19.92 1.52 -24.79
CA LEU A 834 18.86 1.21 -25.76
C LEU A 834 19.28 0.24 -26.87
N GLY A 835 20.55 -0.19 -26.92
CA GLY A 835 21.09 -1.03 -27.99
C GLY A 835 21.10 -0.37 -29.38
N ILE A 836 21.24 0.96 -29.44
CA ILE A 836 21.32 1.75 -30.68
C ILE A 836 22.79 1.87 -31.09
N GLU A 837 23.16 1.34 -32.25
CA GLU A 837 24.57 1.13 -32.59
C GLU A 837 24.95 1.55 -34.03
N GLY A 838 26.25 1.52 -34.31
CA GLY A 838 26.81 1.64 -35.65
C GLY A 838 26.57 2.98 -36.34
N GLU A 839 26.32 2.92 -37.64
CA GLU A 839 26.15 4.12 -38.48
C GLU A 839 24.91 4.94 -38.07
N GLU A 840 23.86 4.28 -37.58
CA GLU A 840 22.64 4.94 -37.10
C GLU A 840 22.93 5.80 -35.86
N ALA A 841 23.60 5.23 -34.86
CA ALA A 841 24.01 5.94 -33.64
C ALA A 841 24.88 7.17 -33.96
N THR A 842 25.86 7.01 -34.86
CA THR A 842 26.77 8.09 -35.26
C THR A 842 26.03 9.21 -35.98
N LYS A 843 25.15 8.88 -36.94
CA LYS A 843 24.35 9.87 -37.67
C LYS A 843 23.39 10.61 -36.76
N ALA A 844 22.82 9.95 -35.76
CA ALA A 844 21.92 10.58 -34.81
C ALA A 844 22.61 11.73 -34.05
N ILE A 845 23.83 11.49 -33.56
CA ILE A 845 24.67 12.52 -32.89
C ILE A 845 25.00 13.67 -33.84
N GLN A 846 25.45 13.36 -35.06
CA GLN A 846 25.79 14.39 -36.06
C GLN A 846 24.59 15.24 -36.47
N ASN A 847 23.42 14.61 -36.61
CA ASN A 847 22.18 15.30 -36.90
C ASN A 847 21.72 16.19 -35.74
N ALA A 848 21.90 15.75 -34.49
CA ALA A 848 21.59 16.54 -33.30
C ALA A 848 22.42 17.83 -33.25
N ILE A 849 23.74 17.71 -33.42
CA ILE A 849 24.65 18.86 -33.49
C ILE A 849 24.30 19.77 -34.66
N GLY A 850 24.01 19.20 -35.83
CA GLY A 850 23.60 19.97 -37.01
C GLY A 850 22.29 20.76 -36.84
N LYS A 851 21.42 20.36 -35.90
CA LYS A 851 20.17 21.05 -35.56
C LYS A 851 20.29 22.00 -34.37
N SER A 852 21.38 21.94 -33.62
CA SER A 852 21.60 22.80 -32.45
C SER A 852 21.56 24.29 -32.82
N GLY A 853 21.06 25.11 -31.90
CA GLY A 853 21.14 26.57 -32.00
C GLY A 853 22.57 27.11 -32.02
N HIS A 854 23.55 26.29 -31.63
CA HIS A 854 24.97 26.64 -31.51
C HIS A 854 25.88 26.06 -32.60
N ILE A 855 25.30 25.54 -33.69
CA ILE A 855 26.06 24.91 -34.78
C ILE A 855 27.10 25.85 -35.41
N ASP A 856 26.80 27.14 -35.49
CA ASP A 856 27.71 28.12 -36.10
C ASP A 856 28.91 28.39 -35.18
N GLU A 857 28.71 28.44 -33.86
CA GLU A 857 29.79 28.56 -32.89
C GLU A 857 30.71 27.33 -32.87
N PHE A 858 30.16 26.12 -33.02
CA PHE A 858 30.98 24.92 -33.19
C PHE A 858 31.79 24.95 -34.49
N LYS A 859 31.18 25.36 -35.61
CA LYS A 859 31.87 25.53 -36.89
C LYS A 859 33.01 26.56 -36.78
N ASP A 860 32.72 27.70 -36.14
CA ASP A 860 33.68 28.78 -35.94
C ASP A 860 34.83 28.34 -35.03
N TYR A 861 34.56 27.64 -33.93
CA TYR A 861 35.62 27.08 -33.09
C TYR A 861 36.48 26.08 -33.86
N PHE A 862 35.87 25.13 -34.57
CA PHE A 862 36.61 24.16 -35.38
C PHE A 862 37.50 24.86 -36.41
N LYS A 863 36.96 25.86 -37.11
CA LYS A 863 37.68 26.60 -38.15
C LYS A 863 38.76 27.51 -37.58
N ASP A 864 38.44 28.33 -36.59
CA ASP A 864 39.29 29.43 -36.15
C ASP A 864 40.28 29.02 -35.06
N GLU A 865 39.97 27.98 -34.30
CA GLU A 865 40.83 27.47 -33.22
C GLU A 865 41.57 26.19 -33.63
N LEU A 866 40.86 25.19 -34.16
CA LEU A 866 41.46 23.90 -34.51
C LEU A 866 42.14 23.91 -35.88
N VAL A 867 41.45 24.33 -36.95
CA VAL A 867 42.00 24.34 -38.31
C VAL A 867 43.17 25.31 -38.45
N THR A 868 43.12 26.49 -37.82
CA THR A 868 44.27 27.43 -37.83
C THR A 868 45.44 26.98 -36.94
N GLY A 869 45.20 26.02 -36.05
CA GLY A 869 46.12 25.60 -34.99
C GLY A 869 46.35 26.67 -33.91
N LYS A 870 45.50 27.70 -33.81
CA LYS A 870 45.57 28.69 -32.73
C LYS A 870 45.44 28.02 -31.36
N ARG A 871 44.50 27.10 -31.20
CA ARG A 871 44.33 26.33 -29.97
C ARG A 871 45.60 25.57 -29.57
N TYR A 872 46.27 24.96 -30.54
CA TYR A 872 47.52 24.26 -30.29
C TYR A 872 48.63 25.20 -29.83
N LYS A 873 48.72 26.40 -30.42
CA LYS A 873 49.67 27.44 -29.99
C LYS A 873 49.38 27.92 -28.57
N ASP A 874 48.11 28.12 -28.23
CA ASP A 874 47.69 28.55 -26.89
C ASP A 874 48.06 27.46 -25.86
N LEU A 875 47.76 26.20 -26.14
CA LEU A 875 48.15 25.05 -25.29
C LEU A 875 49.67 24.93 -25.13
N LEU A 876 50.44 25.19 -26.18
CA LEU A 876 51.91 25.20 -26.14
C LEU A 876 52.50 26.41 -25.40
N ALA A 877 51.71 27.48 -25.21
CA ALA A 877 52.13 28.70 -24.53
C ALA A 877 51.74 28.74 -23.04
N ASP A 878 50.97 27.77 -22.56
CA ASP A 878 50.57 27.65 -21.16
C ASP A 878 51.77 27.26 -20.27
N ASP A 879 51.95 27.99 -19.16
CA ASP A 879 53.08 27.81 -18.23
C ASP A 879 53.09 26.40 -17.63
N GLY A 880 54.14 25.62 -17.95
CA GLY A 880 54.33 24.25 -17.45
C GLY A 880 53.79 23.15 -18.36
N ALA A 881 53.08 23.48 -19.44
CA ALA A 881 52.60 22.49 -20.42
C ALA A 881 53.75 21.92 -21.26
N THR A 882 53.85 20.60 -21.30
CA THR A 882 54.78 19.91 -22.20
C THR A 882 54.26 19.88 -23.63
N PHE A 883 55.17 19.67 -24.58
CA PHE A 883 54.80 19.53 -25.98
C PHE A 883 53.82 18.36 -26.18
N GLU A 884 54.03 17.27 -25.46
CA GLU A 884 53.24 16.05 -25.49
C GLU A 884 51.82 16.28 -24.95
N GLU A 885 51.66 16.98 -23.82
CA GLU A 885 50.34 17.33 -23.24
C GLU A 885 49.53 18.26 -24.15
N ALA A 886 50.16 19.30 -24.70
CA ALA A 886 49.52 20.25 -25.60
C ALA A 886 49.07 19.57 -26.91
N THR A 887 49.90 18.67 -27.43
CA THR A 887 49.60 17.90 -28.66
C THR A 887 48.44 16.93 -28.41
N SER A 888 48.50 16.20 -27.30
CA SER A 888 47.47 15.27 -26.86
C SER A 888 46.10 15.95 -26.77
N THR A 889 46.00 17.04 -26.00
CA THR A 889 44.78 17.82 -25.80
C THR A 889 44.20 18.33 -27.13
N PHE A 890 45.05 18.91 -27.99
CA PHE A 890 44.62 19.40 -29.30
C PHE A 890 44.06 18.27 -30.19
N THR A 891 44.74 17.12 -30.24
CA THR A 891 44.28 15.99 -31.05
C THR A 891 42.98 15.37 -30.54
N MET A 892 42.75 15.38 -29.22
CA MET A 892 41.48 14.96 -28.63
C MET A 892 40.33 15.88 -29.05
N GLU A 893 40.52 17.20 -28.97
CA GLU A 893 39.52 18.16 -29.40
C GLU A 893 39.19 17.96 -30.90
N VAL A 894 40.19 17.76 -31.75
CA VAL A 894 39.97 17.43 -33.18
C VAL A 894 39.17 16.13 -33.36
N ALA A 895 39.46 15.08 -32.58
CA ALA A 895 38.75 13.80 -32.68
C ALA A 895 37.29 13.93 -32.26
N THR A 896 37.00 14.60 -31.14
CA THR A 896 35.64 14.84 -30.65
C THR A 896 34.83 15.62 -31.68
N PHE A 897 35.40 16.69 -32.25
CA PHE A 897 34.74 17.45 -33.30
C PHE A 897 34.47 16.59 -34.55
N ASN A 898 35.43 15.76 -34.97
CA ASN A 898 35.22 14.85 -36.10
C ASN A 898 34.21 13.72 -35.83
N ALA A 899 33.92 13.38 -34.57
CA ALA A 899 32.94 12.36 -34.20
C ALA A 899 31.51 12.89 -34.12
N THR A 900 31.37 14.19 -33.85
CA THR A 900 30.09 14.82 -33.49
C THR A 900 29.61 15.83 -34.53
N MET A 901 30.51 16.48 -35.25
CA MET A 901 30.16 17.44 -36.30
C MET A 901 29.75 16.74 -37.60
N PRO A 902 28.95 17.40 -38.46
CA PRO A 902 28.66 16.92 -39.81
C PRO A 902 29.95 16.64 -40.60
N ALA A 903 30.09 15.41 -41.09
CA ALA A 903 31.30 14.94 -41.75
C ALA A 903 31.68 15.81 -42.96
N GLU A 904 30.70 16.31 -43.73
CA GLU A 904 30.97 17.15 -44.89
C GLU A 904 31.70 18.46 -44.52
N TYR A 905 31.47 18.98 -43.32
CA TYR A 905 32.10 20.23 -42.86
C TYR A 905 33.55 20.01 -42.41
N THR A 906 33.78 18.96 -41.63
CA THR A 906 35.11 18.69 -41.06
C THR A 906 36.10 18.15 -42.10
N GLU A 907 35.65 17.25 -42.98
CA GLU A 907 36.48 16.69 -44.05
C GLU A 907 36.99 17.78 -45.02
N ALA A 908 36.19 18.81 -45.28
CA ALA A 908 36.57 19.91 -46.18
C ALA A 908 37.71 20.80 -45.65
N LYS A 909 38.07 20.69 -44.38
CA LYS A 909 39.09 21.52 -43.71
C LYS A 909 40.30 20.72 -43.19
N GLU A 910 40.27 19.42 -43.35
CA GLU A 910 41.27 18.48 -42.82
C GLU A 910 42.68 18.78 -43.35
N GLU A 911 42.84 19.03 -44.66
CA GLU A 911 44.16 19.29 -45.27
C GLU A 911 44.82 20.58 -44.74
N GLU A 912 44.02 21.62 -44.51
CA GLU A 912 44.47 22.91 -43.99
C GLU A 912 44.89 22.78 -42.52
N MET A 913 44.08 22.10 -41.71
CA MET A 913 44.36 21.81 -40.30
C MET A 913 45.66 21.02 -40.15
N GLN A 914 45.82 19.97 -40.96
CA GLN A 914 46.99 19.10 -40.95
C GLN A 914 48.27 19.88 -41.26
N LYS A 915 48.23 20.75 -42.28
CA LYS A 915 49.37 21.60 -42.62
C LYS A 915 49.75 22.52 -41.46
N ASN A 916 48.77 23.20 -40.86
CA ASN A 916 49.00 24.14 -39.76
C ASN A 916 49.54 23.42 -38.52
N PHE A 917 48.98 22.27 -38.16
CA PHE A 917 49.47 21.42 -37.06
C PHE A 917 50.95 21.07 -37.23
N ASN A 918 51.34 20.56 -38.41
CA ASN A 918 52.73 20.17 -38.69
C ASN A 918 53.69 21.37 -38.67
N GLU A 919 53.27 22.53 -39.19
CA GLU A 919 54.08 23.75 -39.14
C GLU A 919 54.33 24.23 -37.70
N ILE A 920 53.29 24.21 -36.86
CA ILE A 920 53.34 24.62 -35.45
C ILE A 920 54.21 23.66 -34.63
N ALA A 921 54.05 22.36 -34.83
CA ALA A 921 54.85 21.35 -34.13
C ALA A 921 56.35 21.50 -34.43
N GLN A 922 56.73 21.66 -35.70
CA GLN A 922 58.12 21.88 -36.10
C GLN A 922 58.74 23.12 -35.45
N ASP A 923 57.97 24.22 -35.36
CA ASP A 923 58.44 25.51 -34.85
C ASP A 923 58.58 25.56 -33.33
N ASN A 924 58.01 24.59 -32.61
CA ASN A 924 58.07 24.55 -31.14
C ASN A 924 58.98 23.44 -30.60
N VAL A 925 58.97 22.22 -31.17
CA VAL A 925 59.79 21.09 -30.66
C VAL A 925 61.29 21.39 -30.74
N PHE A 926 61.75 21.89 -31.89
CA PHE A 926 63.18 22.13 -32.15
C PHE A 926 63.63 23.54 -31.79
N LYS A 927 62.74 24.37 -31.25
CA LYS A 927 63.06 25.75 -30.90
C LYS A 927 64.25 25.78 -29.94
N ASP A 928 65.29 26.51 -30.35
CA ASP A 928 66.58 26.65 -29.68
C ASP A 928 67.39 25.34 -29.48
N ALA A 929 66.99 24.23 -30.12
CA ALA A 929 67.67 22.94 -29.99
C ALA A 929 69.00 22.90 -30.77
N THR A 930 70.04 22.43 -30.10
CA THR A 930 71.42 22.37 -30.59
C THR A 930 71.94 20.92 -30.61
N PHE A 931 73.09 20.71 -31.25
CA PHE A 931 73.74 19.40 -31.19
C PHE A 931 74.16 19.00 -29.76
N ASP A 932 74.32 19.97 -28.85
CA ASP A 932 74.66 19.69 -27.45
C ASP A 932 73.52 18.96 -26.73
N ASP A 933 72.27 19.26 -27.10
CA ASP A 933 71.08 18.59 -26.56
C ASP A 933 71.04 17.11 -26.98
N LEU A 934 71.28 16.82 -28.27
CA LEU A 934 71.36 15.44 -28.75
C LEU A 934 72.53 14.66 -28.14
N LYS A 935 73.67 15.33 -27.90
CA LYS A 935 74.81 14.74 -27.19
C LYS A 935 74.45 14.34 -25.77
N ALA A 936 73.71 15.19 -25.05
CA ALA A 936 73.28 14.88 -23.69
C ALA A 936 72.36 13.63 -23.63
N ALA A 937 71.48 13.45 -24.61
CA ALA A 937 70.55 12.33 -24.64
C ALA A 937 71.17 11.01 -25.15
N PHE A 938 71.86 11.04 -26.29
CA PHE A 938 72.31 9.84 -27.00
C PHE A 938 73.83 9.76 -27.22
N GLY A 939 74.60 10.73 -26.75
CA GLY A 939 76.05 10.68 -26.81
C GLY A 939 76.63 9.76 -25.74
N LYS A 940 77.69 9.01 -26.08
CA LYS A 940 78.42 8.19 -25.11
C LYS A 940 79.05 9.12 -24.07
N ASP A 941 78.58 9.04 -22.82
CA ASP A 941 78.92 9.95 -21.73
C ASP A 941 78.72 11.45 -22.06
N GLY A 942 77.74 11.78 -22.93
CA GLY A 942 77.49 13.17 -23.34
C GLY A 942 78.46 13.72 -24.40
N THR A 943 79.27 12.87 -25.02
CA THR A 943 80.26 13.27 -26.04
C THR A 943 79.68 13.31 -27.47
N ASP A 944 80.47 13.75 -28.45
CA ASP A 944 80.09 13.81 -29.88
C ASP A 944 80.03 12.44 -30.59
N LYS A 945 80.29 11.36 -29.86
CA LYS A 945 80.15 9.98 -30.32
C LYS A 945 78.78 9.43 -29.93
N LEU A 946 78.00 8.98 -30.92
CA LEU A 946 76.70 8.35 -30.71
C LEU A 946 76.86 7.05 -29.91
N ASP A 947 76.04 6.88 -28.86
CA ASP A 947 75.92 5.63 -28.10
C ASP A 947 74.88 4.71 -28.75
N GLU A 948 75.35 3.93 -29.71
CA GLU A 948 74.47 3.10 -30.53
C GLU A 948 73.92 1.88 -29.79
N GLU A 949 74.62 1.38 -28.77
CA GLU A 949 74.12 0.29 -27.94
C GLU A 949 72.96 0.79 -27.07
N LYS A 950 73.09 1.99 -26.49
CA LYS A 950 72.00 2.65 -25.76
C LYS A 950 70.80 2.93 -26.68
N LEU A 951 71.04 3.45 -27.88
CA LEU A 951 69.98 3.74 -28.84
C LEU A 951 69.27 2.46 -29.31
N LYS A 952 70.04 1.39 -29.58
CA LYS A 952 69.51 0.09 -29.96
C LYS A 952 68.66 -0.52 -28.85
N SER A 953 69.11 -0.44 -27.59
CA SER A 953 68.34 -0.88 -26.41
C SER A 953 67.01 -0.14 -26.29
N ILE A 954 67.01 1.19 -26.44
CA ILE A 954 65.77 1.98 -26.42
C ILE A 954 64.84 1.54 -27.55
N ILE A 955 65.34 1.42 -28.79
CA ILE A 955 64.52 0.99 -29.94
C ILE A 955 63.97 -0.42 -29.75
N GLU A 956 64.76 -1.35 -29.24
CA GLU A 956 64.32 -2.73 -28.97
C GLU A 956 63.21 -2.74 -27.91
N GLN A 957 63.35 -1.97 -26.83
CA GLN A 957 62.32 -1.86 -25.80
C GLN A 957 61.04 -1.18 -26.32
N VAL A 958 61.15 -0.09 -27.10
CA VAL A 958 59.99 0.54 -27.75
C VAL A 958 59.36 -0.42 -28.76
N SER A 959 60.14 -1.21 -29.49
CA SER A 959 59.65 -2.15 -30.51
C SER A 959 58.99 -3.38 -29.89
N GLU A 960 59.45 -3.82 -28.73
CA GLU A 960 58.79 -4.87 -27.94
C GLU A 960 57.45 -4.42 -27.36
N GLN A 961 57.38 -3.16 -26.91
CA GLN A 961 56.16 -2.59 -26.33
C GLN A 961 55.16 -2.12 -27.40
N ASN A 962 55.65 -1.56 -28.51
CA ASN A 962 54.85 -0.92 -29.55
C ASN A 962 55.45 -1.21 -30.95
N PRO A 963 55.37 -2.47 -31.43
CA PRO A 963 55.99 -2.88 -32.70
C PRO A 963 55.44 -2.13 -33.91
N ASP A 964 54.20 -1.63 -33.82
CA ASP A 964 53.51 -0.95 -34.91
C ASP A 964 54.17 0.38 -35.32
N PHE A 965 54.85 1.08 -34.40
CA PHE A 965 55.56 2.32 -34.74
C PHE A 965 56.69 2.12 -35.76
N PHE A 966 57.24 0.91 -35.82
CA PHE A 966 58.36 0.57 -36.67
C PHE A 966 57.97 -0.29 -37.86
N MET A 967 56.67 -0.42 -38.17
CA MET A 967 56.25 -1.13 -39.38
C MET A 967 56.54 -0.31 -40.63
N ASN A 968 57.11 -0.95 -41.64
CA ASN A 968 57.32 -0.31 -42.93
C ASN A 968 56.05 -0.30 -43.79
N GLY A 969 56.09 0.34 -44.96
CA GLY A 969 54.94 0.45 -45.87
C GLY A 969 54.35 -0.89 -46.35
N ASP A 970 55.08 -1.99 -46.20
CA ASP A 970 54.63 -3.34 -46.52
C ASP A 970 54.04 -4.09 -45.31
N GLY A 971 54.10 -3.52 -44.11
CA GLY A 971 53.62 -4.12 -42.86
C GLY A 971 54.62 -5.10 -42.23
N LYS A 972 55.93 -4.93 -42.49
CA LYS A 972 56.99 -5.68 -41.83
C LYS A 972 57.70 -4.79 -40.82
N LEU A 973 58.02 -5.36 -39.66
CA LEU A 973 58.74 -4.67 -38.60
C LEU A 973 60.16 -4.32 -39.08
N THR A 974 60.48 -3.03 -39.05
CA THR A 974 61.79 -2.50 -39.36
C THR A 974 62.78 -2.88 -38.27
N THR A 975 63.97 -3.32 -38.66
CA THR A 975 65.00 -3.76 -37.70
C THR A 975 65.57 -2.56 -36.92
N PRO A 976 65.86 -2.69 -35.62
CA PRO A 976 66.50 -1.65 -34.82
C PRO A 976 67.77 -1.05 -35.46
N ASP A 977 68.58 -1.90 -36.10
CA ASP A 977 69.81 -1.47 -36.79
C ASP A 977 69.57 -0.46 -37.92
N LEU A 978 68.42 -0.54 -38.61
CA LEU A 978 68.04 0.41 -39.67
C LEU A 978 67.62 1.77 -39.09
N ILE A 979 66.97 1.77 -37.93
CA ILE A 979 66.58 3.00 -37.21
C ILE A 979 67.82 3.67 -36.63
N VAL A 980 68.72 2.90 -36.00
CA VAL A 980 70.03 3.38 -35.52
C VAL A 980 70.85 3.97 -36.68
N ALA A 981 70.85 3.34 -37.85
CA ALA A 981 71.53 3.87 -39.03
C ALA A 981 70.94 5.21 -39.51
N GLY A 982 69.61 5.36 -39.48
CA GLY A 982 68.93 6.62 -39.80
C GLY A 982 69.22 7.73 -38.79
N VAL A 983 69.21 7.42 -37.49
CA VAL A 983 69.60 8.38 -36.42
C VAL A 983 71.07 8.77 -36.58
N ARG A 984 71.95 7.82 -36.90
CA ARG A 984 73.37 8.11 -37.20
C ARG A 984 73.52 9.04 -38.41
N GLY A 985 72.70 8.87 -39.46
CA GLY A 985 72.69 9.77 -40.63
C GLY A 985 72.36 11.22 -40.26
N VAL A 986 71.37 11.41 -39.39
CA VAL A 986 71.03 12.74 -38.84
C VAL A 986 72.13 13.26 -37.93
N TRP A 987 72.63 12.42 -37.01
CA TRP A 987 73.72 12.74 -36.08
C TRP A 987 74.96 13.26 -36.81
N ASP A 988 75.41 12.55 -37.86
CA ASP A 988 76.58 12.94 -38.64
C ASP A 988 76.34 14.22 -39.46
N THR A 989 75.13 14.40 -39.99
CA THR A 989 74.75 15.62 -40.72
C THR A 989 74.81 16.85 -39.83
N VAL A 990 74.31 16.75 -38.59
CA VAL A 990 74.34 17.84 -37.60
C VAL A 990 75.76 18.08 -37.07
N ARG A 991 76.50 17.00 -36.77
CA ARG A 991 77.89 17.03 -36.29
C ARG A 991 78.85 17.71 -37.28
N GLN A 992 78.68 17.47 -38.59
CA GLN A 992 79.59 17.99 -39.63
C GLN A 992 79.22 19.41 -40.11
N GLY A 993 77.97 19.85 -39.92
CA GLY A 993 77.41 21.01 -40.63
C GLY A 993 77.30 22.32 -39.84
N GLY A 994 77.51 22.34 -38.52
CA GLY A 994 77.38 23.55 -37.69
C GLY A 994 75.99 24.20 -37.69
N LYS A 995 74.95 23.47 -38.13
CA LYS A 995 73.56 23.95 -38.15
C LYS A 995 72.83 23.47 -36.89
N SER A 996 72.04 24.36 -36.28
CA SER A 996 71.10 24.06 -35.21
C SER A 996 69.93 23.20 -35.74
N LEU A 997 69.35 22.36 -34.89
CA LEU A 997 68.35 21.35 -35.28
C LEU A 997 67.04 21.96 -35.80
N ASP A 998 66.71 23.16 -35.32
CA ASP A 998 65.60 24.01 -35.79
C ASP A 998 65.66 24.33 -37.31
N LYS A 999 66.84 24.30 -37.93
CA LYS A 999 67.04 24.67 -39.35
C LYS A 999 66.97 23.50 -40.34
N LEU A 1000 66.74 22.28 -39.86
CA LEU A 1000 66.72 21.08 -40.70
C LEU A 1000 65.35 20.82 -41.37
N ASN A 1001 64.29 21.54 -40.98
CA ASN A 1001 62.94 21.45 -41.55
C ASN A 1001 62.40 20.00 -41.65
N LEU A 1002 62.80 19.13 -40.70
CA LEU A 1002 62.58 17.69 -40.72
C LEU A 1002 61.10 17.29 -40.83
N PHE A 1003 60.19 18.07 -40.27
CA PHE A 1003 58.73 17.84 -40.33
C PHE A 1003 58.01 18.77 -41.32
N LYS A 1004 58.68 19.81 -41.83
CA LYS A 1004 58.14 20.74 -42.85
C LYS A 1004 58.38 20.26 -44.28
N ASP A 1005 59.45 19.49 -44.52
CA ASP A 1005 59.79 18.94 -45.84
C ASP A 1005 60.18 17.46 -45.74
N SER A 1006 59.23 16.59 -46.12
CA SER A 1006 59.46 15.15 -46.15
C SER A 1006 60.61 14.71 -47.06
N ALA A 1007 60.97 15.51 -48.08
CA ALA A 1007 62.11 15.22 -48.95
C ALA A 1007 63.45 15.54 -48.25
N ALA A 1008 63.50 16.63 -47.46
CA ALA A 1008 64.64 16.94 -46.61
C ALA A 1008 64.85 15.85 -45.54
N PHE A 1009 63.77 15.37 -44.93
CA PHE A 1009 63.82 14.26 -43.97
C PHE A 1009 64.33 12.95 -44.59
N LYS A 1010 63.77 12.56 -45.75
CA LYS A 1010 64.23 11.37 -46.51
C LYS A 1010 65.70 11.45 -46.89
N ALA A 1011 66.18 12.65 -47.25
CA ALA A 1011 67.58 12.86 -47.62
C ALA A 1011 68.54 12.68 -46.43
N VAL A 1012 68.12 13.06 -45.22
CA VAL A 1012 68.94 12.98 -44.00
C VAL A 1012 68.83 11.60 -43.34
N ALA A 1013 67.63 10.99 -43.30
CA ALA A 1013 67.41 9.64 -42.76
C ALA A 1013 67.89 8.52 -43.71
N GLY A 1014 68.20 8.85 -44.98
CA GLY A 1014 68.76 7.92 -45.96
C GLY A 1014 67.80 6.82 -46.42
N THR A 1015 66.49 6.99 -46.21
CA THR A 1015 65.48 5.97 -46.47
C THR A 1015 64.10 6.57 -46.76
N THR A 1016 63.24 5.78 -47.41
CA THR A 1016 61.80 6.05 -47.58
C THR A 1016 60.93 5.12 -46.73
N ASP A 1017 61.54 4.26 -45.92
CA ASP A 1017 60.86 3.32 -45.03
C ASP A 1017 60.17 4.07 -43.88
N ARG A 1018 58.85 3.99 -43.79
CA ARG A 1018 58.05 4.75 -42.80
C ARG A 1018 58.39 4.37 -41.36
N GLY A 1019 58.60 3.09 -41.07
CA GLY A 1019 58.99 2.63 -39.74
C GLY A 1019 60.37 3.19 -39.32
N VAL A 1020 61.30 3.31 -40.27
CA VAL A 1020 62.55 4.06 -40.01
C VAL A 1020 62.27 5.54 -39.82
N MET A 1021 61.39 6.14 -40.63
CA MET A 1021 61.10 7.57 -40.52
C MET A 1021 60.47 7.94 -39.17
N HIS A 1022 59.50 7.16 -38.68
CA HIS A 1022 58.90 7.32 -37.35
C HIS A 1022 59.91 7.16 -36.24
N GLY A 1023 60.70 6.09 -36.29
CA GLY A 1023 61.72 5.82 -35.27
C GLY A 1023 62.77 6.92 -35.22
N VAL A 1024 63.31 7.33 -36.37
CA VAL A 1024 64.35 8.36 -36.44
C VAL A 1024 63.83 9.71 -35.96
N SER A 1025 62.66 10.14 -36.43
CA SER A 1025 62.08 11.43 -36.06
C SER A 1025 61.64 11.49 -34.60
N GLY A 1026 61.04 10.42 -34.12
CA GLY A 1026 60.63 10.25 -32.73
C GLY A 1026 61.78 10.24 -31.76
N LEU A 1027 62.85 9.51 -32.08
CA LEU A 1027 64.05 9.52 -31.26
C LEU A 1027 64.72 10.89 -31.25
N LEU A 1028 64.70 11.63 -32.37
CA LEU A 1028 65.24 13.00 -32.38
C LEU A 1028 64.43 13.95 -31.50
N MET A 1029 63.10 13.85 -31.51
CA MET A 1029 62.24 14.65 -30.62
C MET A 1029 62.43 14.23 -29.17
N GLY A 1030 62.39 12.92 -28.90
CA GLY A 1030 62.62 12.37 -27.57
C GLY A 1030 63.99 12.74 -27.02
N GLY A 1031 65.03 12.75 -27.86
CA GLY A 1031 66.36 13.21 -27.49
C GLY A 1031 66.40 14.67 -27.07
N ILE A 1032 65.63 15.54 -27.72
CA ILE A 1032 65.53 16.95 -27.34
C ILE A 1032 64.71 17.11 -26.06
N SER A 1033 63.61 16.36 -25.90
CA SER A 1033 62.80 16.35 -24.68
C SER A 1033 63.61 15.83 -23.48
N ILE A 1034 64.35 14.73 -23.65
CA ILE A 1034 65.29 14.17 -22.66
C ILE A 1034 66.34 15.21 -22.27
N ALA A 1035 66.95 15.89 -23.25
CA ALA A 1035 68.00 16.87 -23.00
C ALA A 1035 67.49 18.13 -22.26
N LYS A 1036 66.31 18.63 -22.64
CA LYS A 1036 65.68 19.77 -21.98
C LYS A 1036 65.21 19.43 -20.55
N GLY A 1037 64.79 18.18 -20.30
CA GLY A 1037 64.44 17.67 -18.97
C GLY A 1037 65.63 17.56 -18.00
N ILE A 1038 66.84 17.28 -18.49
CA ILE A 1038 68.09 17.20 -17.67
C ILE A 1038 68.45 18.55 -17.03
N GLY A 1039 67.95 19.68 -17.54
CA GLY A 1039 68.17 21.02 -16.97
C GLY A 1039 67.34 21.37 -15.73
N GLY A 1040 66.31 20.57 -15.40
CA GLY A 1040 65.26 20.94 -14.43
C GLY A 1040 65.41 20.38 -13.01
N SER A 1041 65.69 19.09 -12.82
CA SER A 1041 66.02 18.48 -11.51
C SER A 1041 66.14 16.94 -11.64
N GLY A 1042 67.34 16.40 -11.37
CA GLY A 1042 67.58 14.94 -11.26
C GLY A 1042 68.01 14.23 -12.56
N LYS A 1043 68.74 13.12 -12.41
CA LYS A 1043 69.09 12.22 -13.53
C LYS A 1043 67.88 11.36 -13.89
N LEU A 1044 67.47 11.36 -15.15
CA LEU A 1044 66.42 10.48 -15.69
C LEU A 1044 66.82 9.00 -15.57
N SER A 1045 65.85 8.14 -15.27
CA SER A 1045 65.99 6.68 -15.26
C SER A 1045 66.02 6.10 -16.68
N GLU A 1046 66.51 4.87 -16.86
CA GLU A 1046 66.52 4.20 -18.18
C GLU A 1046 65.10 4.00 -18.73
N LYS A 1047 64.14 3.77 -17.83
CA LYS A 1047 62.72 3.68 -18.16
C LYS A 1047 62.14 5.03 -18.60
N ASP A 1048 62.47 6.13 -17.93
CA ASP A 1048 62.00 7.48 -18.29
C ASP A 1048 62.44 7.84 -19.72
N MET A 1049 63.66 7.44 -20.10
CA MET A 1049 64.19 7.67 -21.45
C MET A 1049 63.44 6.86 -22.52
N VAL A 1050 63.01 5.63 -22.20
CA VAL A 1050 62.23 4.76 -23.09
C VAL A 1050 60.80 5.28 -23.23
N ASP A 1051 60.18 5.75 -22.15
CA ASP A 1051 58.82 6.29 -22.16
C ASP A 1051 58.76 7.62 -22.94
N ILE A 1052 59.73 8.52 -22.73
CA ILE A 1052 59.86 9.77 -23.51
C ILE A 1052 60.11 9.47 -24.99
N ALA A 1053 60.96 8.48 -25.30
CA ALA A 1053 61.21 8.05 -26.67
C ALA A 1053 59.94 7.47 -27.32
N THR A 1054 59.16 6.67 -26.59
CA THR A 1054 57.88 6.10 -27.06
C THR A 1054 56.87 7.18 -27.40
N GLY A 1055 56.60 8.10 -26.47
CA GLY A 1055 55.67 9.22 -26.69
C GLY A 1055 56.12 10.13 -27.83
N SER A 1056 57.43 10.34 -27.96
CA SER A 1056 58.00 11.15 -29.05
C SER A 1056 57.90 10.46 -30.41
N ILE A 1057 58.10 9.14 -30.50
CA ILE A 1057 57.91 8.34 -31.71
C ILE A 1057 56.46 8.32 -32.14
N GLN A 1058 55.55 8.20 -31.20
CA GLN A 1058 54.12 8.33 -31.48
C GLN A 1058 53.77 9.72 -32.01
N ALA A 1059 54.25 10.78 -31.37
CA ALA A 1059 54.05 12.15 -31.84
C ALA A 1059 54.63 12.35 -33.26
N ALA A 1060 55.82 11.81 -33.52
CA ALA A 1060 56.47 11.90 -34.84
C ALA A 1060 55.73 11.14 -35.93
N THR A 1061 55.20 9.97 -35.59
CA THR A 1061 54.37 9.15 -36.47
C THR A 1061 53.15 9.95 -36.92
N THR A 1062 52.45 10.57 -35.97
CA THR A 1062 51.32 11.47 -36.23
C THR A 1062 51.71 12.66 -37.12
N MET A 1063 52.90 13.24 -36.93
CA MET A 1063 53.38 14.36 -37.75
C MET A 1063 53.82 13.95 -39.17
N ILE A 1064 54.51 12.81 -39.32
CA ILE A 1064 55.14 12.36 -40.58
C ILE A 1064 54.16 11.73 -41.55
N GLU A 1065 53.22 10.92 -41.07
CA GLU A 1065 52.26 10.26 -41.95
C GLU A 1065 51.16 11.21 -42.45
N GLY A 1066 51.15 12.45 -41.96
CA GLY A 1066 50.25 13.49 -42.39
C GLY A 1066 49.04 13.65 -41.47
N GLY A 1067 49.29 13.91 -40.19
CA GLY A 1067 48.24 14.13 -39.19
C GLY A 1067 47.27 12.95 -39.07
N ALA A 1068 46.06 13.25 -38.60
CA ALA A 1068 44.99 12.27 -38.35
C ALA A 1068 44.74 11.31 -39.53
N LYS A 1069 44.89 11.78 -40.78
CA LYS A 1069 44.67 11.01 -42.02
C LYS A 1069 45.74 9.96 -42.29
N GLY A 1070 47.00 10.22 -41.96
CA GLY A 1070 48.12 9.29 -42.09
C GLY A 1070 47.95 8.06 -41.21
N TYR A 1071 47.62 8.32 -39.95
CA TYR A 1071 47.31 7.32 -38.94
C TYR A 1071 46.03 6.52 -39.26
N LEU A 1072 44.97 7.20 -39.72
CA LEU A 1072 43.75 6.55 -40.23
C LEU A 1072 44.02 5.70 -41.48
N THR A 1073 44.94 6.11 -42.36
CA THR A 1073 45.32 5.36 -43.57
C THR A 1073 46.23 4.18 -43.25
N TYR A 1074 47.11 4.31 -42.25
CA TYR A 1074 47.89 3.23 -41.65
C TYR A 1074 46.97 2.15 -41.08
N ILE A 1075 45.99 2.54 -40.25
CA ILE A 1075 44.96 1.64 -39.69
C ILE A 1075 44.06 1.04 -40.77
N LYS A 1076 43.59 1.83 -41.75
CA LYS A 1076 42.83 1.30 -42.91
C LYS A 1076 43.66 0.34 -43.77
N GLY A 1077 44.98 0.54 -43.88
CA GLY A 1077 45.90 -0.35 -44.59
C GLY A 1077 46.13 -1.67 -43.87
N VAL A 1078 46.11 -1.68 -42.53
CA VAL A 1078 46.10 -2.88 -41.69
C VAL A 1078 44.75 -3.60 -41.81
N GLN A 1079 43.64 -2.87 -41.73
CA GLN A 1079 42.27 -3.39 -41.81
C GLN A 1079 41.91 -3.95 -43.21
N ALA A 1080 42.39 -3.31 -44.28
CA ALA A 1080 42.25 -3.81 -45.65
C ALA A 1080 43.05 -5.11 -45.88
N LYS A 1081 44.16 -5.33 -45.17
CA LYS A 1081 44.92 -6.59 -45.24
C LYS A 1081 44.26 -7.72 -44.44
N VAL A 1082 43.48 -7.41 -43.41
CA VAL A 1082 42.62 -8.39 -42.70
C VAL A 1082 41.42 -8.78 -43.59
N GLY A 1083 40.76 -7.81 -44.22
CA GLY A 1083 39.65 -8.06 -45.15
C GLY A 1083 40.07 -8.75 -46.47
N ASP A 1084 41.25 -8.46 -47.01
CA ASP A 1084 41.74 -9.11 -48.25
C ASP A 1084 42.28 -10.53 -48.00
N LEU A 1085 42.68 -10.85 -46.75
CA LEU A 1085 42.90 -12.23 -46.31
C LEU A 1085 41.58 -12.98 -46.14
N ASP A 1086 40.54 -12.33 -45.62
CA ASP A 1086 39.21 -12.93 -45.44
C ASP A 1086 38.56 -13.28 -46.79
N VAL A 1087 38.73 -12.44 -47.83
CA VAL A 1087 38.25 -12.73 -49.19
C VAL A 1087 39.08 -13.83 -49.88
N LYS A 1088 40.40 -13.88 -49.70
CA LYS A 1088 41.26 -14.94 -50.27
C LYS A 1088 41.09 -16.27 -49.54
N LEU A 1089 40.84 -16.24 -48.25
CA LEU A 1089 40.60 -17.40 -47.40
C LEU A 1089 39.19 -17.94 -47.62
N ASN A 1090 38.16 -17.09 -47.69
CA ASN A 1090 36.80 -17.50 -48.06
C ASN A 1090 36.73 -18.05 -49.49
N LYS A 1091 37.52 -17.51 -50.43
CA LYS A 1091 37.62 -18.08 -51.78
C LYS A 1091 38.36 -19.42 -51.80
N ALA A 1092 39.45 -19.56 -51.06
CA ALA A 1092 40.16 -20.83 -50.92
C ALA A 1092 39.33 -21.90 -50.18
N ILE A 1093 38.53 -21.50 -49.18
CA ILE A 1093 37.59 -22.35 -48.43
C ILE A 1093 36.38 -22.70 -49.31
N THR A 1094 35.85 -21.78 -50.11
CA THR A 1094 34.75 -22.04 -51.05
C THR A 1094 35.18 -22.98 -52.19
N ASP A 1095 36.40 -22.81 -52.72
CA ASP A 1095 36.99 -23.71 -53.72
C ASP A 1095 37.29 -25.10 -53.12
N LEU A 1096 37.57 -25.18 -51.81
CA LEU A 1096 37.76 -26.45 -51.08
C LEU A 1096 36.42 -27.14 -50.74
N LEU A 1097 35.37 -26.37 -50.46
CA LEU A 1097 34.02 -26.84 -50.10
C LEU A 1097 33.16 -27.20 -51.32
N GLN A 1098 33.42 -26.65 -52.51
CA GLN A 1098 32.76 -27.07 -53.76
C GLN A 1098 33.31 -28.39 -54.33
N GLY A 1099 34.40 -28.91 -53.77
CA GLY A 1099 35.09 -30.11 -54.25
C GLY A 1099 34.70 -31.42 -53.57
N VAL A 1100 33.87 -31.42 -52.51
CA VAL A 1100 33.59 -32.64 -51.73
C VAL A 1100 32.10 -32.73 -51.43
N GLY A 1101 31.43 -33.67 -52.08
CA GLY A 1101 30.03 -34.01 -51.84
C GLY A 1101 29.85 -34.88 -50.60
N ASP A 1102 28.66 -34.71 -50.02
CA ASP A 1102 27.88 -35.51 -49.05
C ASP A 1102 28.57 -36.50 -48.08
N GLU A 1103 28.11 -36.40 -46.83
CA GLU A 1103 28.21 -37.33 -45.69
C GLU A 1103 29.35 -37.14 -44.67
N ALA A 1104 28.95 -36.53 -43.54
CA ALA A 1104 29.09 -36.94 -42.13
C ALA A 1104 30.43 -37.49 -41.56
N ASP A 1105 30.68 -37.02 -40.34
CA ASP A 1105 31.61 -37.49 -39.29
C ASP A 1105 33.09 -37.05 -39.36
N VAL A 1106 33.33 -35.93 -38.66
CA VAL A 1106 34.37 -35.68 -37.63
C VAL A 1106 35.70 -36.39 -37.78
N ILE A 1107 36.81 -35.63 -37.84
CA ILE A 1107 38.00 -35.82 -36.98
C ILE A 1107 38.94 -34.58 -37.00
N LYS A 1108 39.04 -33.95 -35.80
CA LYS A 1108 40.22 -33.42 -35.06
C LYS A 1108 41.14 -32.43 -35.80
N VAL A 1109 41.17 -31.14 -35.45
CA VAL A 1109 41.63 -30.52 -34.18
C VAL A 1109 43.07 -30.88 -33.79
N SER A 1110 44.02 -30.73 -34.71
CA SER A 1110 45.44 -30.61 -34.29
C SER A 1110 46.29 -29.57 -35.01
N ASP A 1111 45.87 -29.03 -36.17
CA ASP A 1111 46.69 -28.01 -36.87
C ASP A 1111 46.20 -26.55 -36.68
N ALA A 1112 45.06 -26.35 -35.99
CA ALA A 1112 44.62 -25.03 -35.50
C ALA A 1112 45.49 -24.50 -34.32
N GLN A 1113 46.33 -25.35 -33.73
CA GLN A 1113 47.17 -24.98 -32.58
C GLN A 1113 48.34 -24.04 -32.93
N ASN A 1114 48.70 -23.88 -34.21
CA ASN A 1114 49.72 -22.90 -34.64
C ASN A 1114 49.13 -21.53 -35.00
N TYR A 1115 47.80 -21.41 -35.11
CA TYR A 1115 47.10 -20.14 -35.27
C TYR A 1115 46.92 -19.42 -33.93
N ASN A 1116 46.56 -20.15 -32.87
CA ASN A 1116 46.43 -19.60 -31.51
C ASN A 1116 47.76 -19.13 -30.90
N LYS A 1117 48.91 -19.76 -31.23
CA LYS A 1117 50.23 -19.33 -30.73
C LYS A 1117 50.71 -17.99 -31.29
N ARG A 1118 50.18 -17.54 -32.44
CA ARG A 1118 50.57 -16.28 -33.08
C ARG A 1118 49.61 -15.13 -32.73
N GLN A 1119 48.35 -15.44 -32.41
CA GLN A 1119 47.40 -14.51 -31.81
C GLN A 1119 47.73 -14.23 -30.33
N MET A 1120 48.13 -15.26 -29.56
CA MET A 1120 48.62 -15.08 -28.18
C MET A 1120 49.92 -14.28 -28.06
N SER A 1121 50.76 -14.17 -29.10
CA SER A 1121 51.95 -13.31 -29.04
C SER A 1121 51.65 -11.84 -29.29
N ILE A 1122 50.52 -11.54 -29.93
CA ILE A 1122 50.04 -10.17 -30.17
C ILE A 1122 49.34 -9.66 -28.89
N ALA A 1123 48.51 -10.51 -28.26
CA ALA A 1123 47.91 -10.24 -26.95
C ALA A 1123 48.95 -10.12 -25.81
N LYS A 1124 50.01 -10.95 -25.80
CA LYS A 1124 51.10 -10.86 -24.80
C LYS A 1124 52.01 -9.65 -24.93
N ASN A 1125 52.09 -9.03 -26.10
CA ASN A 1125 52.83 -7.79 -26.28
C ASN A 1125 51.99 -6.59 -25.81
N TYR A 1126 50.67 -6.66 -25.96
CA TYR A 1126 49.71 -5.70 -25.40
C TYR A 1126 49.68 -5.73 -23.86
N GLU A 1127 49.73 -6.92 -23.25
CA GLU A 1127 49.78 -7.11 -21.78
C GLU A 1127 51.08 -6.60 -21.13
N ARG A 1128 52.18 -6.54 -21.88
CA ARG A 1128 53.47 -5.96 -21.41
C ARG A 1128 53.53 -4.45 -21.61
N ALA A 1129 52.80 -3.94 -22.61
CA ALA A 1129 52.65 -2.51 -22.88
C ALA A 1129 51.68 -1.82 -21.90
N SER A 1130 50.86 -2.53 -21.12
CA SER A 1130 50.09 -1.93 -20.01
C SER A 1130 50.87 -1.99 -18.69
N LYS A 1131 51.50 -3.13 -18.38
CA LYS A 1131 52.27 -3.35 -17.13
C LYS A 1131 53.55 -2.51 -17.00
N GLY A 1132 54.06 -1.97 -18.10
CA GLY A 1132 55.22 -1.08 -18.10
C GLY A 1132 54.89 0.35 -17.65
N PHE A 1133 53.66 0.83 -17.76
CA PHE A 1133 53.35 2.27 -17.73
C PHE A 1133 52.82 2.79 -16.39
N ALA A 1134 52.51 1.91 -15.43
CA ALA A 1134 51.97 2.26 -14.11
C ALA A 1134 53.02 2.80 -13.10
N ALA A 1135 54.30 2.76 -13.43
CA ALA A 1135 55.36 3.27 -12.55
C ALA A 1135 56.04 4.48 -13.17
N VAL A 1136 55.92 5.65 -12.50
CA VAL A 1136 56.65 6.93 -12.70
C VAL A 1136 55.87 8.04 -13.45
N GLY A 1137 55.21 8.90 -12.66
CA GLY A 1137 55.28 10.38 -12.73
C GLY A 1137 54.59 11.14 -13.88
N ASN A 1138 53.46 11.79 -13.54
CA ASN A 1138 52.79 12.99 -14.11
C ASN A 1138 52.58 13.17 -15.63
N LEU A 1139 53.44 12.67 -16.52
CA LEU A 1139 53.39 12.95 -17.97
C LEU A 1139 52.94 11.74 -18.81
N ALA A 1140 53.18 10.51 -18.34
CA ALA A 1140 52.82 9.29 -19.07
C ALA A 1140 51.30 9.02 -19.10
N GLY A 1141 50.58 9.38 -18.04
CA GLY A 1141 49.13 9.18 -17.91
C GLY A 1141 48.30 10.01 -18.90
N ILE A 1142 48.75 11.22 -19.25
CA ILE A 1142 48.03 12.13 -20.18
C ILE A 1142 48.20 11.69 -21.65
N ALA A 1143 49.37 11.12 -22.00
CA ALA A 1143 49.65 10.62 -23.35
C ALA A 1143 48.99 9.26 -23.64
N ALA A 1144 49.03 8.33 -22.66
CA ALA A 1144 48.27 7.09 -22.71
C ALA A 1144 46.75 7.35 -22.68
N GLY A 1145 46.35 8.39 -21.93
CA GLY A 1145 44.99 8.91 -21.83
C GLY A 1145 44.32 9.19 -23.18
N ALA A 1146 45.01 9.97 -24.03
CA ALA A 1146 44.48 10.34 -25.34
C ALA A 1146 44.54 9.22 -26.39
N TYR A 1147 45.50 8.31 -26.29
CA TYR A 1147 45.62 7.16 -27.20
C TYR A 1147 44.45 6.20 -27.05
N SER A 1148 44.09 5.87 -25.81
CA SER A 1148 42.97 4.99 -25.52
C SER A 1148 41.63 5.64 -25.93
N ILE A 1149 41.44 6.96 -25.74
CA ILE A 1149 40.24 7.64 -26.23
C ILE A 1149 40.13 7.58 -27.77
N PHE A 1150 41.23 7.78 -28.49
CA PHE A 1150 41.22 7.73 -29.97
C PHE A 1150 40.96 6.32 -30.52
N ASP A 1151 41.57 5.29 -29.94
CA ASP A 1151 41.35 3.90 -30.33
C ASP A 1151 39.94 3.43 -29.99
N GLY A 1152 39.42 3.85 -28.83
CA GLY A 1152 38.04 3.59 -28.43
C GLY A 1152 37.02 4.24 -29.38
N VAL A 1153 37.26 5.47 -29.85
CA VAL A 1153 36.40 6.11 -30.87
C VAL A 1153 36.42 5.36 -32.21
N GLN A 1154 37.56 4.76 -32.60
CA GLN A 1154 37.64 3.95 -33.82
C GLN A 1154 37.00 2.55 -33.66
N ALA A 1155 37.13 1.94 -32.49
CA ALA A 1155 36.46 0.69 -32.15
C ALA A 1155 34.93 0.86 -32.18
N LEU A 1156 34.42 1.95 -31.59
CA LEU A 1156 32.98 2.28 -31.63
C LEU A 1156 32.46 2.55 -33.05
N ARG A 1157 33.23 3.23 -33.91
CA ARG A 1157 32.89 3.41 -35.34
C ARG A 1157 32.85 2.10 -36.13
N LYS A 1158 33.44 1.03 -35.61
CA LYS A 1158 33.50 -0.31 -36.22
C LYS A 1158 32.56 -1.31 -35.54
N GLY A 1159 31.81 -0.90 -34.51
CA GLY A 1159 30.89 -1.77 -33.77
C GLY A 1159 31.55 -2.61 -32.66
N ASP A 1160 32.78 -2.31 -32.26
CA ASP A 1160 33.50 -2.99 -31.17
C ASP A 1160 33.26 -2.24 -29.85
N LYS A 1161 32.32 -2.77 -29.04
CA LYS A 1161 31.73 -2.12 -27.85
C LYS A 1161 32.69 -2.07 -26.67
N VAL A 1162 33.36 -3.19 -26.38
CA VAL A 1162 34.29 -3.36 -25.27
C VAL A 1162 35.56 -2.56 -25.44
N THR A 1163 36.20 -2.70 -26.59
CA THR A 1163 37.46 -2.01 -26.86
C THR A 1163 37.18 -0.51 -26.97
N GLY A 1164 36.01 -0.18 -27.53
CA GLY A 1164 35.44 1.16 -27.58
C GLY A 1164 35.30 1.85 -26.22
N GLY A 1165 34.52 1.26 -25.31
CA GLY A 1165 34.25 1.79 -23.97
C GLY A 1165 35.45 1.75 -23.02
N ILE A 1166 36.20 0.65 -23.01
CA ILE A 1166 37.39 0.48 -22.15
C ILE A 1166 38.50 1.45 -22.53
N ASN A 1167 38.74 1.67 -23.83
CA ASN A 1167 39.80 2.57 -24.26
C ASN A 1167 39.40 4.04 -24.01
N ILE A 1168 38.13 4.42 -24.16
CA ILE A 1168 37.66 5.75 -23.74
C ILE A 1168 37.75 5.93 -22.20
N THR A 1169 37.49 4.87 -21.42
CA THR A 1169 37.53 4.88 -19.93
C THR A 1169 38.93 4.95 -19.34
N SER A 1170 39.80 4.03 -19.73
CA SER A 1170 41.23 4.05 -19.37
C SER A 1170 41.89 5.35 -19.81
N GLY A 1171 41.43 5.89 -20.93
CA GLY A 1171 41.90 7.15 -21.46
C GLY A 1171 41.50 8.39 -20.65
N ALA A 1172 40.25 8.45 -20.18
CA ALA A 1172 39.77 9.51 -19.30
C ALA A 1172 40.38 9.43 -17.88
N LEU A 1173 40.63 8.21 -17.37
CA LEU A 1173 41.27 7.97 -16.07
C LEU A 1173 42.77 8.37 -16.07
N GLY A 1174 43.49 8.08 -17.15
CA GLY A 1174 44.90 8.48 -17.33
C GLY A 1174 45.10 10.01 -17.27
N ILE A 1175 44.14 10.78 -17.79
CA ILE A 1175 44.14 12.25 -17.75
C ILE A 1175 43.92 12.78 -16.32
N MET A 1176 43.07 12.12 -15.52
CA MET A 1176 42.81 12.53 -14.13
C MET A 1176 44.01 12.31 -13.21
N SER A 1177 44.82 11.26 -13.44
CA SER A 1177 46.04 10.99 -12.66
C SER A 1177 47.12 12.08 -12.81
N GLY A 1178 47.19 12.75 -13.97
CA GLY A 1178 48.18 13.81 -14.23
C GLY A 1178 47.84 15.17 -13.61
N ILE A 1179 46.58 15.43 -13.28
CA ILE A 1179 46.11 16.76 -12.84
C ILE A 1179 46.15 16.92 -11.30
N ALA A 1180 46.26 15.83 -10.53
CA ALA A 1180 46.13 15.85 -9.07
C ALA A 1180 47.33 16.44 -8.29
N SER A 1181 48.51 16.63 -8.91
CA SER A 1181 49.75 16.98 -8.17
C SER A 1181 50.17 18.47 -8.22
N GLY A 1182 49.34 19.37 -8.77
CA GLY A 1182 49.62 20.81 -8.84
C GLY A 1182 48.99 21.65 -7.71
N ILE A 1183 49.69 21.84 -6.59
CA ILE A 1183 49.24 22.73 -5.49
C ILE A 1183 49.45 24.23 -5.85
N GLU A 1184 48.34 24.98 -5.78
CA GLU A 1184 48.15 26.44 -5.54
C GLU A 1184 48.46 27.51 -6.62
N GLY A 1185 48.89 27.18 -7.84
CA GLY A 1185 49.22 28.21 -8.86
C GLY A 1185 48.26 28.40 -10.04
N ALA A 1186 47.56 27.37 -10.51
CA ALA A 1186 47.06 27.31 -11.89
C ALA A 1186 45.55 26.96 -12.00
N LEU A 1187 44.68 27.74 -11.34
CA LEU A 1187 43.21 27.53 -11.36
C LEU A 1187 42.49 28.02 -12.64
N GLY A 1188 43.17 28.07 -13.78
CA GLY A 1188 42.59 28.58 -15.02
C GLY A 1188 42.31 27.45 -16.01
N VAL A 1189 41.03 27.21 -16.29
CA VAL A 1189 40.49 26.60 -17.54
C VAL A 1189 40.13 25.11 -17.52
N PHE A 1190 40.80 24.19 -16.82
CA PHE A 1190 40.35 22.77 -16.75
C PHE A 1190 39.93 22.24 -15.36
N ALA A 1191 40.23 22.95 -14.28
CA ALA A 1191 40.05 22.42 -12.91
C ALA A 1191 38.61 22.47 -12.34
N ILE A 1192 37.61 23.00 -13.06
CA ILE A 1192 36.28 23.31 -12.47
C ILE A 1192 35.15 22.40 -12.98
N SER A 1193 35.45 21.22 -13.51
CA SER A 1193 34.45 20.17 -13.81
C SER A 1193 34.80 18.80 -13.22
N VAL A 1194 35.86 18.72 -12.41
CA VAL A 1194 36.44 17.45 -11.92
C VAL A 1194 35.51 16.58 -11.05
N PRO A 1195 34.51 17.07 -10.30
CA PRO A 1195 33.62 16.14 -9.58
C PRO A 1195 32.69 15.32 -10.50
N ALA A 1196 32.49 15.74 -11.76
CA ALA A 1196 31.60 15.07 -12.71
C ALA A 1196 32.34 14.23 -13.77
N ALA A 1197 33.68 14.26 -13.80
CA ALA A 1197 34.48 13.56 -14.80
C ALA A 1197 34.79 12.09 -14.44
N VAL A 1198 34.48 11.65 -13.22
CA VAL A 1198 34.71 10.26 -12.77
C VAL A 1198 33.68 9.29 -13.36
N SER A 1199 32.50 9.76 -13.78
CA SER A 1199 31.50 8.98 -14.53
C SER A 1199 31.70 9.03 -16.05
N ALA A 1200 32.82 9.59 -16.53
CA ALA A 1200 32.88 10.15 -17.88
C ALA A 1200 33.02 9.16 -19.05
N ALA A 1201 33.10 7.84 -18.87
CA ALA A 1201 33.54 6.99 -19.98
C ALA A 1201 33.02 5.55 -20.05
N ALA A 1202 32.13 5.13 -19.16
CA ALA A 1202 31.58 3.78 -19.22
C ALA A 1202 30.50 3.69 -20.31
N GLY A 1203 30.85 3.10 -21.46
CA GLY A 1203 29.87 2.26 -22.13
C GLY A 1203 29.49 1.10 -21.21
N VAL A 1204 28.41 0.38 -21.51
CA VAL A 1204 27.82 -0.71 -20.71
C VAL A 1204 28.83 -1.78 -20.21
N LEU A 1205 30.06 -1.80 -20.75
CA LEU A 1205 31.16 -2.70 -20.39
C LEU A 1205 32.43 -2.02 -19.86
N GLY A 1206 32.55 -0.69 -19.94
CA GLY A 1206 33.47 0.09 -19.10
C GLY A 1206 32.98 0.20 -17.65
N ALA A 1207 31.72 -0.16 -17.42
CA ALA A 1207 31.03 -0.12 -16.13
C ALA A 1207 31.58 -1.10 -15.09
N VAL A 1208 32.34 -2.14 -15.44
CA VAL A 1208 32.96 -3.01 -14.40
C VAL A 1208 33.88 -2.21 -13.47
N GLY A 1209 34.36 -1.03 -13.89
CA GLY A 1209 35.11 -0.06 -13.05
C GLY A 1209 34.28 1.13 -12.54
N ALA A 1210 33.00 1.25 -12.89
CA ALA A 1210 32.18 2.43 -12.63
C ALA A 1210 30.86 2.16 -11.90
N VAL A 1211 30.55 0.92 -11.48
CA VAL A 1211 29.26 0.54 -10.84
C VAL A 1211 28.91 1.33 -9.55
N PHE A 1212 29.79 2.21 -9.08
CA PHE A 1212 29.52 3.08 -7.94
C PHE A 1212 29.88 4.57 -8.17
N ALA A 1213 30.23 4.95 -9.41
CA ALA A 1213 30.65 6.30 -9.77
C ALA A 1213 29.52 7.18 -10.34
N ALA A 1214 28.45 6.61 -10.90
CA ALA A 1214 27.39 7.37 -11.58
C ALA A 1214 26.38 8.02 -10.62
N VAL A 1215 26.35 7.60 -9.35
CA VAL A 1215 25.56 8.29 -8.32
C VAL A 1215 26.29 9.60 -7.96
N SER A 1216 25.82 10.69 -8.56
CA SER A 1216 26.33 12.05 -8.52
C SER A 1216 27.07 12.40 -7.22
N PHE A 1217 28.31 12.90 -7.33
CA PHE A 1217 29.20 13.35 -6.24
C PHE A 1217 28.65 14.59 -5.47
N VAL A 1218 27.42 14.54 -4.97
CA VAL A 1218 26.90 15.48 -3.99
C VAL A 1218 27.11 14.87 -2.61
N VAL A 1219 28.37 14.82 -2.16
CA VAL A 1219 28.69 14.52 -0.77
C VAL A 1219 28.43 15.78 0.07
N MET A 1220 27.17 16.02 0.41
CA MET A 1220 26.87 16.78 1.62
C MET A 1220 26.66 15.80 2.76
N ALA A 1221 27.47 15.95 3.81
CA ALA A 1221 27.43 15.14 5.02
C ALA A 1221 26.04 15.18 5.67
N ILE A 1222 25.16 14.24 5.31
CA ILE A 1222 23.97 13.93 6.08
C ILE A 1222 24.35 12.84 7.05
N ILE A 1223 24.83 13.23 8.23
CA ILE A 1223 24.69 12.39 9.42
C ILE A 1223 24.04 13.25 10.49
N ASN A 1224 22.77 12.96 10.74
CA ASN A 1224 22.14 13.36 12.00
C ASN A 1224 22.43 12.27 13.03
N GLY A 1225 23.34 12.52 13.97
CA GLY A 1225 23.37 11.84 15.27
C GLY A 1225 24.62 11.03 15.65
N ILE A 1226 25.52 10.69 14.71
CA ILE A 1226 26.75 9.94 15.02
C ILE A 1226 27.93 10.90 15.22
N LYS A 1227 28.74 10.68 16.26
CA LYS A 1227 29.97 11.44 16.48
C LYS A 1227 30.99 11.12 15.38
N HIS A 1228 31.74 12.12 14.92
CA HIS A 1228 32.75 11.99 13.85
C HIS A 1228 33.65 10.76 14.02
N ASP A 1229 34.18 10.53 15.23
CA ASP A 1229 35.06 9.38 15.52
C ASP A 1229 34.39 8.01 15.32
N GLN A 1230 33.09 7.89 15.60
CA GLN A 1230 32.34 6.65 15.37
C GLN A 1230 32.10 6.42 13.87
N LYS A 1231 31.88 7.49 13.12
CA LYS A 1231 31.74 7.46 11.65
C LYS A 1231 33.06 7.00 11.00
N LEU A 1232 34.18 7.58 11.42
CA LEU A 1232 35.51 7.23 10.94
C LEU A 1232 35.85 5.76 11.22
N ASN A 1233 35.53 5.27 12.43
CA ASN A 1233 35.75 3.87 12.79
C ASN A 1233 34.93 2.92 11.92
N LYS A 1234 33.63 3.16 11.76
CA LYS A 1234 32.75 2.32 10.91
C LYS A 1234 33.16 2.34 9.44
N TYR A 1235 33.57 3.50 8.92
CA TYR A 1235 34.13 3.60 7.58
C TYR A 1235 35.40 2.75 7.44
N GLY A 1236 36.28 2.81 8.43
CA GLY A 1236 37.45 1.94 8.48
C GLY A 1236 37.09 0.45 8.57
N ASP A 1237 36.09 0.04 9.35
CA ASP A 1237 35.64 -1.37 9.41
C ASP A 1237 35.12 -1.85 8.04
N LEU A 1238 34.34 -1.01 7.35
CA LEU A 1238 33.82 -1.31 6.02
C LEU A 1238 34.95 -1.50 5.00
N LEU A 1239 35.92 -0.59 4.96
CA LEU A 1239 37.08 -0.71 4.07
C LEU A 1239 37.93 -1.94 4.40
N GLU A 1240 38.14 -2.24 5.69
CA GLU A 1240 38.96 -3.37 6.15
C GLU A 1240 38.45 -4.70 5.60
N ASN A 1241 37.12 -4.91 5.53
CA ASN A 1241 36.53 -6.13 4.98
C ASN A 1241 37.02 -6.40 3.55
N TYR A 1242 36.88 -5.44 2.65
CA TYR A 1242 37.27 -5.58 1.25
C TYR A 1242 38.79 -5.51 1.05
N MET A 1243 39.48 -4.60 1.75
CA MET A 1243 40.93 -4.42 1.63
C MET A 1243 41.69 -5.65 2.12
N SER A 1244 41.27 -6.26 3.24
CA SER A 1244 41.91 -7.46 3.78
C SER A 1244 41.67 -8.68 2.88
N GLN A 1245 40.43 -8.86 2.38
CA GLN A 1245 40.06 -9.95 1.47
C GLN A 1245 40.96 -9.98 0.23
N TYR A 1246 41.14 -8.84 -0.43
CA TYR A 1246 41.94 -8.74 -1.66
C TYR A 1246 43.41 -8.34 -1.42
N GLY A 1247 43.84 -8.15 -0.17
CA GLY A 1247 45.19 -7.74 0.19
C GLY A 1247 45.61 -6.38 -0.37
N ILE A 1248 44.72 -5.39 -0.34
CA ILE A 1248 44.94 -4.00 -0.79
C ILE A 1248 45.54 -3.20 0.36
N THR A 1249 46.64 -2.48 0.13
CA THR A 1249 47.23 -1.61 1.17
C THR A 1249 47.62 -0.23 0.65
N GLY A 1250 47.83 -0.05 -0.66
CA GLY A 1250 48.40 1.17 -1.23
C GLY A 1250 49.88 1.37 -0.89
N LEU A 1251 50.53 0.44 -0.18
CA LEU A 1251 51.95 0.54 0.18
C LEU A 1251 52.83 -0.06 -0.92
N PRO A 1252 54.08 0.42 -1.12
CA PRO A 1252 55.02 -0.21 -2.04
C PRO A 1252 55.34 -1.66 -1.62
N GLU A 1253 55.56 -2.58 -2.58
CA GLU A 1253 55.87 -4.01 -2.31
C GLU A 1253 57.06 -4.21 -1.35
N THR A 1254 58.03 -3.30 -1.36
CA THR A 1254 59.18 -3.33 -0.42
C THR A 1254 58.82 -3.06 1.04
N GLU A 1255 57.68 -2.39 1.28
CA GLU A 1255 57.14 -2.12 2.61
C GLU A 1255 56.09 -3.16 3.03
N LYS A 1256 55.34 -3.73 2.08
CA LYS A 1256 54.44 -4.87 2.34
C LYS A 1256 55.18 -6.06 2.97
N ALA A 1257 56.41 -6.33 2.53
CA ALA A 1257 57.27 -7.38 3.08
C ALA A 1257 57.90 -7.06 4.46
N LYS A 1258 57.75 -5.83 4.97
CA LYS A 1258 58.14 -5.44 6.34
C LYS A 1258 56.96 -5.39 7.31
N ALA A 1259 55.75 -5.21 6.78
CA ALA A 1259 54.50 -5.19 7.53
C ALA A 1259 53.94 -6.62 7.77
N ALA A 1260 54.12 -7.53 6.80
CA ALA A 1260 53.91 -8.97 6.96
C ALA A 1260 55.06 -9.64 7.75
#